data_AF-A0A7Y3JJL0-F1
#
_entry.id   AF-A0A7Y3JJL0-F1
#
_cell.length_a   1.000
_cell.length_b   1.000
_cell.length_c   1.000
_cell.angle_alpha   90.00
_cell.angle_beta   90.00
_cell.angle_gamma   90.00
#
_symmetry.space_group_name_H-M   'P 1'
#
loop_
_entity.id
_entity.type
_entity.pdbx_description
1 polymer ?
#
loop_
_entity_poly.entity_id
_entity_poly.type
_entity_poly.pdbx_seq_one_letter_code
_entity_poly.pdbx_strand_id
1 'polypeptide(L)'
;MDQDLGQRPVSDAWNDVAELVLARFQALATTGAPHSMLLPPFPAQVFSSLKDRWPSQNLEKIEPPQGPLPAWWPLKDRLKSLLQNRSRRERLRLLAAQGIYRPLRGLFKREFSDEPVPVLEPIPYQEKDYHRGKILDSLCSLLSALKNDSPEVLWFHEPERLPFSTLSWLTYCLETSPPVPVLCVFETDQTVWETLDSCKKDLLNRLLACSESLSGPWLDRVSPQPLPSFELNFDELVHWVEQALDWQALEDAQDLLPFLENRRSLNLTPQRKFQIDRLQAELAFWKAQHDKALVLYHRLLTTAPGTDAERAFFALRISQSYFHKSSTTDARAAAALAHQLALQSQDKHLILQTLAASLEIDDKENTLPQDEWKRSYLLVLKLMQELGWENNLSYWLIRPDRFDPQVDALLMQDYLDRAWRLRSGNQIRAAATLHAQGLLCIYRNDYATAKVYYRKAERLFRRLGNQQTLAQIQNGFGYLCYQSGEAQLAEVFFYKAFRSAFQARDFHETAMAVANIAINYLFGRHFDQAAFLLEDLLKLLQASGIANLPYHTQFGLQGLLALAVYPTASAREFSQKILQLKKLKEDRRHETRRQNLIEEDLVWELLQAYQALLEENPTQAEMHFINAETRAESSLVQYLAPFFYWEHALACCRRNDLNSCQALHLKAQQAAFRARLTLWRDYLDRPFAELVSAGPLFKRRRKRPDFVLVHEAVQVSRTVLELHQRIQQLDFLTTLQSMTVQAASAEMILDQAHILVKANFSVDIFILLDADSGEVFFQRGLPENGDPQAAQLLRFLSSLSVSSEVFLGPEAAMPRPADLAKALSLTLTAEAGRPLQFFFATRELLSETLHNARDVLFLAARQVRLVLERLSQTQKLQTATERLEETNRQLLEKSHLDPLTGLYNRTYLFQKLEDELLHLSRQPHPEAFPLAVLFIDLDHFNDFNDTFGHMVGDQILKETGRLLQNLVRSVDVAARFGGDEFVLLLPGTPQAGAVHVAERTISSFLEAESFRLQVSLP
;
A
#
# COMPACT_ATOMS: atom_id res chain seq x y z
N MET A 1 32.18 -29.18 -15.53
CA MET A 1 32.64 -28.37 -16.67
C MET A 1 33.43 -27.21 -16.10
N ASP A 2 34.74 -27.36 -15.93
CA ASP A 2 35.45 -26.61 -14.87
C ASP A 2 36.83 -26.05 -15.30
N GLN A 3 37.00 -25.73 -16.60
CA GLN A 3 38.26 -25.21 -17.15
C GLN A 3 38.12 -23.93 -18.00
N ASP A 4 36.97 -23.64 -18.62
CA ASP A 4 36.83 -22.50 -19.55
C ASP A 4 36.44 -21.15 -18.90
N LEU A 5 35.92 -21.13 -17.67
CA LEU A 5 35.44 -19.90 -17.03
C LEU A 5 36.56 -18.98 -16.50
N GLY A 6 37.82 -19.43 -16.55
CA GLY A 6 38.95 -18.77 -15.88
C GLY A 6 39.71 -17.70 -16.67
N GLN A 7 39.45 -17.49 -17.97
CA GLN A 7 40.32 -16.66 -18.84
C GLN A 7 39.64 -15.58 -19.70
N ARG A 8 38.30 -15.43 -19.66
CA ARG A 8 37.64 -14.33 -20.40
C ARG A 8 37.68 -13.00 -19.63
N PRO A 9 37.93 -11.86 -20.30
CA PRO A 9 37.92 -10.55 -19.65
C PRO A 9 36.51 -10.19 -19.15
N VAL A 10 36.46 -9.36 -18.11
CA VAL A 10 35.21 -8.97 -17.42
C VAL A 10 34.27 -8.15 -18.32
N SER A 11 34.76 -7.54 -19.39
CA SER A 11 33.96 -6.83 -20.40
C SER A 11 32.87 -7.70 -21.00
N ASP A 12 33.22 -8.93 -21.41
CA ASP A 12 32.41 -9.70 -22.36
C ASP A 12 31.18 -10.31 -21.67
N ALA A 13 31.33 -10.62 -20.38
CA ALA A 13 30.27 -11.20 -19.55
C ALA A 13 29.05 -10.28 -19.36
N TRP A 14 29.15 -8.98 -19.66
CA TRP A 14 28.01 -8.05 -19.63
C TRP A 14 27.20 -8.07 -20.93
N ASN A 15 27.75 -8.55 -22.04
CA ASN A 15 27.01 -8.67 -23.30
C ASN A 15 26.16 -9.95 -23.31
N ASP A 16 26.71 -11.07 -22.81
CA ASP A 16 26.01 -12.36 -22.64
C ASP A 16 24.72 -12.23 -21.77
N VAL A 17 24.64 -11.20 -20.91
CA VAL A 17 23.44 -10.86 -20.13
C VAL A 17 22.26 -10.47 -21.03
N ALA A 18 22.49 -9.64 -22.04
CA ALA A 18 21.43 -8.93 -22.74
C ALA A 18 20.59 -9.85 -23.64
N GLU A 19 21.22 -10.80 -24.34
CA GLU A 19 20.50 -11.74 -25.21
C GLU A 19 19.66 -12.75 -24.41
N LEU A 20 20.22 -13.27 -23.32
CA LEU A 20 19.60 -14.32 -22.49
C LEU A 20 18.33 -13.83 -21.78
N VAL A 21 18.23 -12.51 -21.54
CA VAL A 21 17.08 -11.88 -20.89
C VAL A 21 15.97 -11.53 -21.89
N LEU A 22 16.31 -11.12 -23.12
CA LEU A 22 15.32 -10.67 -24.11
C LEU A 22 14.34 -11.78 -24.53
N ALA A 23 14.83 -13.01 -24.69
CA ALA A 23 14.01 -14.17 -25.08
C ALA A 23 13.00 -14.61 -24.01
N ARG A 24 13.22 -14.22 -22.74
CA ARG A 24 12.55 -14.81 -21.57
C ARG A 24 11.21 -14.15 -21.22
N PHE A 25 10.99 -12.89 -21.62
CA PHE A 25 9.81 -12.13 -21.21
C PHE A 25 8.56 -12.32 -22.08
N GLN A 26 8.66 -13.00 -23.23
CA GLN A 26 7.53 -13.17 -24.15
C GLN A 26 6.50 -14.24 -23.72
N ALA A 27 6.71 -14.96 -22.61
CA ALA A 27 6.06 -16.25 -22.36
C ALA A 27 5.10 -16.34 -21.13
N LEU A 28 5.00 -15.32 -20.26
CA LEU A 28 4.62 -15.54 -18.84
C LEU A 28 3.66 -14.48 -18.22
N ALA A 29 2.44 -14.32 -18.75
CA ALA A 29 1.59 -13.14 -18.49
C ALA A 29 0.09 -13.38 -18.12
N THR A 30 -0.28 -14.35 -17.25
CA THR A 30 -1.71 -14.68 -16.93
C THR A 30 -2.03 -15.20 -15.48
N THR A 31 -2.99 -14.56 -14.77
CA THR A 31 -3.86 -14.94 -13.56
C THR A 31 -3.40 -14.74 -12.06
N GLY A 32 -4.31 -14.45 -11.06
CA GLY A 32 -4.03 -14.00 -9.63
C GLY A 32 -5.14 -14.07 -8.47
N ALA A 33 -4.83 -13.66 -7.17
CA ALA A 33 -5.62 -13.67 -5.84
C ALA A 33 -4.87 -12.91 -4.63
N PRO A 34 -5.17 -12.83 -3.24
CA PRO A 34 -6.10 -13.49 -2.23
C PRO A 34 -6.67 -12.63 -0.96
N HIS A 35 -6.51 -13.01 0.36
CA HIS A 35 -7.16 -12.50 1.67
C HIS A 35 -6.19 -12.19 2.93
N SER A 36 -6.61 -11.78 4.20
CA SER A 36 -5.94 -11.91 5.61
C SER A 36 -6.43 -11.00 6.85
N MET A 37 -5.96 -11.09 8.18
CA MET A 37 -6.05 -10.09 9.36
C MET A 37 -5.33 -10.43 10.76
N LEU A 38 -5.44 -9.66 11.91
CA LEU A 38 -5.45 -10.12 13.38
C LEU A 38 -5.72 -9.08 14.58
N LEU A 39 -5.93 -9.52 15.87
CA LEU A 39 -6.23 -8.80 17.19
C LEU A 39 -5.18 -9.06 18.40
N PRO A 40 -5.34 -8.61 19.70
CA PRO A 40 -4.23 -8.31 20.71
C PRO A 40 -4.13 -9.08 22.13
N PRO A 41 -3.21 -8.70 23.10
CA PRO A 41 -2.74 -9.50 24.30
C PRO A 41 -2.75 -8.87 25.78
N PHE A 42 -1.68 -9.01 26.63
CA PHE A 42 -1.65 -8.96 28.15
C PHE A 42 -0.36 -8.42 28.91
N PRO A 43 -0.31 -8.23 30.29
CA PRO A 43 0.66 -7.38 31.08
C PRO A 43 1.70 -8.04 32.09
N ALA A 44 2.21 -7.33 33.15
CA ALA A 44 3.54 -7.54 33.87
C ALA A 44 3.68 -7.27 35.43
N GLN A 45 4.85 -7.60 36.07
CA GLN A 45 5.29 -7.29 37.48
C GLN A 45 6.83 -7.52 37.75
N VAL A 46 7.65 -6.54 38.24
CA VAL A 46 9.11 -6.76 38.62
C VAL A 46 9.74 -5.87 39.77
N PHE A 47 9.26 -4.67 40.11
CA PHE A 47 10.15 -3.50 40.31
C PHE A 47 10.88 -3.09 41.62
N SER A 48 11.22 -3.98 42.56
CA SER A 48 11.76 -3.55 43.88
C SER A 48 13.29 -3.49 44.06
N SER A 49 14.13 -4.00 43.14
CA SER A 49 15.50 -4.44 43.45
C SER A 49 16.67 -3.50 43.14
N LEU A 50 16.41 -2.30 42.62
CA LEU A 50 17.44 -1.47 41.97
C LEU A 50 18.19 -0.50 42.92
N LYS A 51 17.47 0.22 43.78
CA LYS A 51 17.78 1.54 44.39
C LYS A 51 19.03 1.69 45.29
N ASP A 52 19.86 0.66 45.42
CA ASP A 52 21.01 0.63 46.33
C ASP A 52 22.36 0.81 45.62
N ARG A 53 22.40 1.15 44.32
CA ARG A 53 23.59 0.95 43.48
C ARG A 53 24.38 2.18 43.03
N TRP A 54 23.83 3.39 43.03
CA TRP A 54 24.49 4.56 42.42
C TRP A 54 24.61 5.80 43.32
N PRO A 55 25.82 6.11 43.86
CA PRO A 55 26.09 7.36 44.58
C PRO A 55 26.24 8.58 43.65
N SER A 56 25.83 9.75 44.13
CA SER A 56 25.55 10.95 43.31
C SER A 56 26.75 11.76 42.80
N GLN A 57 28.00 11.37 43.07
CA GLN A 57 29.19 12.19 42.74
C GLN A 57 29.77 12.00 41.32
N ASN A 58 29.28 11.03 40.54
CA ASN A 58 29.74 10.78 39.16
C ASN A 58 28.86 11.41 38.07
N LEU A 59 27.94 12.31 38.43
CA LEU A 59 27.01 12.96 37.49
C LEU A 59 27.63 14.23 36.89
N GLU A 60 28.53 14.08 35.92
CA GLU A 60 28.89 15.20 35.04
C GLU A 60 27.65 15.69 34.29
N LYS A 61 27.32 16.99 34.40
CA LYS A 61 26.21 17.60 33.67
C LYS A 61 26.45 17.53 32.16
N ILE A 62 25.69 16.66 31.49
CA ILE A 62 25.47 16.73 30.05
C ILE A 62 24.25 17.62 29.85
N GLU A 63 24.48 18.90 29.54
CA GLU A 63 23.39 19.81 29.17
C GLU A 63 22.86 19.45 27.77
N PRO A 64 21.53 19.51 27.55
CA PRO A 64 20.94 19.14 26.27
C PRO A 64 21.32 20.15 25.16
N PRO A 65 21.31 19.73 23.88
CA PRO A 65 21.42 20.68 22.78
C PRO A 65 20.25 21.68 22.83
N GLN A 66 20.55 22.97 22.67
CA GLN A 66 19.52 24.02 22.70
C GLN A 66 18.72 24.06 21.39
N GLY A 67 17.71 23.19 21.30
CA GLY A 67 16.73 23.17 20.21
C GLY A 67 16.31 21.74 19.83
N PRO A 68 15.25 21.60 19.02
CA PRO A 68 14.75 20.30 18.55
C PRO A 68 15.66 19.72 17.45
N LEU A 69 16.89 19.36 17.81
CA LEU A 69 17.67 18.39 17.03
C LEU A 69 16.98 17.04 17.15
N PRO A 70 16.56 16.40 16.05
CA PRO A 70 15.79 15.19 16.16
C PRO A 70 16.76 14.00 16.31
N ALA A 71 16.79 13.41 17.49
CA ALA A 71 17.75 12.36 17.84
C ALA A 71 17.31 10.98 17.31
N TRP A 72 17.65 10.65 16.06
CA TRP A 72 17.16 9.41 15.41
C TRP A 72 17.95 8.18 15.84
N TRP A 73 19.10 8.41 16.48
CA TRP A 73 19.57 7.59 17.59
C TRP A 73 20.34 8.58 18.49
N PRO A 74 20.05 8.75 19.79
CA PRO A 74 20.82 9.68 20.64
C PRO A 74 22.30 9.31 20.66
N LEU A 75 22.56 8.00 20.53
CA LEU A 75 23.88 7.41 20.37
C LEU A 75 24.60 7.87 19.09
N LYS A 76 23.90 8.13 17.97
CA LYS A 76 24.50 8.55 16.69
C LYS A 76 25.10 9.94 16.80
N ASP A 77 24.38 10.91 17.36
CA ASP A 77 24.90 12.27 17.51
C ASP A 77 25.87 12.40 18.68
N ARG A 78 25.68 11.60 19.75
CA ARG A 78 26.70 11.43 20.79
C ARG A 78 28.00 10.85 20.22
N LEU A 79 27.93 9.85 19.34
CA LEU A 79 29.07 9.32 18.59
C LEU A 79 29.69 10.39 17.69
N LYS A 80 28.91 11.21 16.97
CA LYS A 80 29.46 12.34 16.21
C LYS A 80 30.28 13.26 17.12
N SER A 81 29.75 13.68 18.27
CA SER A 81 30.50 14.55 19.20
C SER A 81 31.78 13.90 19.76
N LEU A 82 31.75 12.62 20.11
CA LEU A 82 32.92 11.87 20.61
C LEU A 82 33.96 11.53 19.52
N LEU A 83 33.60 11.68 18.25
CA LEU A 83 34.47 11.45 17.08
C LEU A 83 34.94 12.75 16.40
N GLN A 84 34.21 13.87 16.52
CA GLN A 84 34.53 15.17 15.90
C GLN A 84 35.98 15.61 16.13
N ASN A 85 36.48 15.47 17.36
CA ASN A 85 37.83 15.87 17.75
C ASN A 85 38.92 14.81 17.45
N ARG A 86 38.60 13.73 16.71
CA ARG A 86 39.54 12.65 16.38
C ARG A 86 39.98 12.69 14.92
N SER A 87 41.24 12.38 14.65
CA SER A 87 41.77 12.38 13.29
C SER A 87 41.04 11.36 12.40
N ARG A 88 40.95 11.62 11.10
CA ARG A 88 40.35 10.67 10.13
C ARG A 88 40.97 9.27 10.23
N ARG A 89 42.27 9.16 10.54
CA ARG A 89 42.97 7.88 10.74
C ARG A 89 42.49 7.13 11.98
N GLU A 90 42.13 7.83 13.05
CA GLU A 90 41.56 7.23 14.27
C GLU A 90 40.10 6.87 14.07
N ARG A 91 39.29 7.76 13.45
CA ARG A 91 37.91 7.47 13.08
C ARG A 91 37.84 6.20 12.21
N LEU A 92 38.65 6.09 11.15
CA LEU A 92 38.72 4.89 10.32
C LEU A 92 39.25 3.64 11.05
N ARG A 93 40.14 3.78 12.04
CA ARG A 93 40.59 2.65 12.89
C ARG A 93 39.47 2.15 13.80
N LEU A 94 38.73 3.04 14.44
CA LEU A 94 37.57 2.71 15.28
C LEU A 94 36.47 2.03 14.45
N LEU A 95 36.18 2.55 13.25
CA LEU A 95 35.21 1.96 12.34
C LEU A 95 35.66 0.62 11.72
N ALA A 96 36.96 0.31 11.78
CA ALA A 96 37.52 -0.98 11.38
C ALA A 96 37.65 -1.99 12.55
N ALA A 97 37.46 -1.55 13.80
CA ALA A 97 37.64 -2.37 15.01
C ALA A 97 36.58 -3.48 15.15
N GLN A 98 36.83 -4.42 16.07
CA GLN A 98 35.83 -5.44 16.42
C GLN A 98 34.67 -4.78 17.19
N GLY A 99 33.44 -5.07 16.81
CA GLY A 99 32.22 -4.46 17.39
C GLY A 99 31.18 -4.11 16.32
N ILE A 100 31.56 -3.33 15.31
CA ILE A 100 30.64 -2.96 14.21
C ILE A 100 30.40 -4.18 13.30
N TYR A 101 29.13 -4.54 13.12
CA TYR A 101 28.67 -5.60 12.23
C TYR A 101 29.11 -5.33 10.79
N ARG A 102 29.85 -6.28 10.20
CA ARG A 102 30.68 -6.04 9.00
C ARG A 102 29.92 -5.46 7.79
N PRO A 103 28.72 -5.91 7.40
CA PRO A 103 27.95 -5.31 6.32
C PRO A 103 27.61 -3.82 6.53
N LEU A 104 27.38 -3.39 7.77
CA LEU A 104 27.05 -2.00 8.10
C LEU A 104 28.27 -1.06 8.14
N ARG A 105 29.49 -1.57 7.98
CA ARG A 105 30.71 -0.74 7.99
C ARG A 105 30.73 0.32 6.89
N GLY A 106 30.05 0.08 5.75
CA GLY A 106 29.85 1.09 4.71
C GLY A 106 29.00 2.26 5.21
N LEU A 107 27.82 1.97 5.77
CA LEU A 107 26.92 2.97 6.35
C LEU A 107 27.62 3.80 7.43
N PHE A 108 28.30 3.13 8.38
CA PHE A 108 29.01 3.81 9.47
C PHE A 108 30.20 4.65 8.96
N LYS A 109 30.95 4.20 7.93
CA LYS A 109 32.00 5.02 7.30
C LYS A 109 31.45 6.30 6.68
N ARG A 110 30.36 6.18 5.91
CA ARG A 110 29.71 7.29 5.22
C ARG A 110 29.22 8.35 6.20
N GLU A 111 28.74 7.93 7.37
CA GLU A 111 28.22 8.81 8.42
C GLU A 111 29.30 9.46 9.31
N PHE A 112 30.38 8.73 9.63
CA PHE A 112 31.30 9.11 10.70
C PHE A 112 32.73 9.43 10.25
N SER A 113 33.12 9.22 8.99
CA SER A 113 34.53 9.38 8.54
C SER A 113 34.77 10.35 7.39
N ASP A 114 33.71 11.01 6.89
CA ASP A 114 33.73 11.99 5.79
C ASP A 114 34.36 11.43 4.49
N GLU A 115 34.34 10.11 4.36
CA GLU A 115 34.93 9.35 3.26
C GLU A 115 33.83 8.99 2.26
N PRO A 116 33.99 9.27 0.95
CA PRO A 116 33.04 8.82 -0.06
C PRO A 116 33.05 7.28 -0.09
N VAL A 117 31.96 6.68 0.37
CA VAL A 117 31.75 5.23 0.36
C VAL A 117 31.10 4.83 -0.97
N PRO A 118 31.50 3.72 -1.61
CA PRO A 118 30.81 3.18 -2.79
C PRO A 118 29.34 2.82 -2.47
N VAL A 119 28.56 2.55 -3.52
CA VAL A 119 27.15 2.13 -3.42
C VAL A 119 27.01 1.03 -2.36
N LEU A 120 26.17 1.28 -1.35
CA LEU A 120 25.98 0.37 -0.23
C LEU A 120 25.40 -0.96 -0.72
N GLU A 121 25.87 -2.07 -0.14
CA GLU A 121 25.33 -3.39 -0.43
C GLU A 121 23.85 -3.45 -0.03
N PRO A 122 22.92 -3.86 -0.92
CA PRO A 122 21.49 -3.91 -0.60
C PRO A 122 21.18 -4.87 0.56
N ILE A 123 20.34 -4.41 1.50
CA ILE A 123 19.78 -5.26 2.55
C ILE A 123 18.69 -6.15 1.92
N PRO A 124 18.80 -7.49 1.97
CA PRO A 124 17.75 -8.38 1.50
C PRO A 124 16.49 -8.19 2.36
N TYR A 125 15.32 -8.05 1.73
CA TYR A 125 14.08 -7.64 2.40
C TYR A 125 13.72 -8.54 3.62
N GLN A 126 13.98 -9.85 3.51
CA GLN A 126 13.78 -10.85 4.56
C GLN A 126 14.69 -10.68 5.81
N GLU A 127 15.71 -9.81 5.75
CA GLU A 127 16.62 -9.54 6.88
C GLU A 127 16.45 -8.15 7.51
N LYS A 128 15.55 -7.27 7.00
CA LYS A 128 15.51 -5.84 7.37
C LYS A 128 15.54 -5.59 8.89
N ASP A 129 14.72 -6.32 9.65
CA ASP A 129 14.60 -6.16 11.10
C ASP A 129 15.85 -6.67 11.85
N TYR A 130 16.54 -7.66 11.29
CA TYR A 130 17.83 -8.15 11.81
C TYR A 130 18.95 -7.13 11.56
N HIS A 131 18.99 -6.47 10.40
CA HIS A 131 19.95 -5.38 10.16
C HIS A 131 19.63 -4.16 11.04
N ARG A 132 18.35 -3.81 11.25
CA ARG A 132 17.92 -2.78 12.24
C ARG A 132 18.43 -3.11 13.65
N GLY A 133 18.31 -4.36 14.09
CA GLY A 133 18.92 -4.81 15.35
C GLY A 133 20.45 -4.67 15.38
N LYS A 134 21.13 -5.04 14.28
CA LYS A 134 22.60 -4.95 14.19
C LYS A 134 23.16 -3.53 14.04
N ILE A 135 22.33 -2.57 13.62
CA ILE A 135 22.63 -1.13 13.73
C ILE A 135 22.79 -0.77 15.22
N LEU A 136 21.86 -1.19 16.08
CA LEU A 136 21.89 -0.93 17.53
C LEU A 136 23.09 -1.59 18.21
N ASP A 137 23.35 -2.87 17.97
CA ASP A 137 24.56 -3.57 18.46
C ASP A 137 25.83 -2.78 18.13
N SER A 138 25.92 -2.24 16.90
CA SER A 138 27.10 -1.54 16.38
C SER A 138 27.27 -0.14 16.99
N LEU A 139 26.17 0.59 17.23
CA LEU A 139 26.18 1.87 17.93
C LEU A 139 26.64 1.71 19.39
N CYS A 140 26.06 0.75 20.13
CA CYS A 140 26.41 0.48 21.52
C CYS A 140 27.88 0.00 21.65
N SER A 141 28.33 -0.87 20.74
CA SER A 141 29.70 -1.39 20.73
C SER A 141 30.74 -0.30 20.45
N LEU A 142 30.44 0.65 19.55
CA LEU A 142 31.33 1.77 19.23
C LEU A 142 31.45 2.76 20.39
N LEU A 143 30.41 2.90 21.22
CA LEU A 143 30.43 3.73 22.43
C LEU A 143 31.25 3.10 23.57
N SER A 144 31.11 1.80 23.85
CA SER A 144 31.98 1.10 24.84
C SER A 144 33.47 1.34 24.49
N ALA A 145 33.83 1.13 23.22
CA ALA A 145 35.19 1.36 22.70
C ALA A 145 35.69 2.82 22.75
N LEU A 146 34.82 3.80 23.05
CA LEU A 146 35.15 5.21 23.22
C LEU A 146 35.13 5.67 24.69
N LYS A 147 34.49 4.92 25.59
CA LYS A 147 34.21 5.29 26.99
C LYS A 147 34.82 4.35 28.04
N ASN A 148 35.42 3.23 27.63
CA ASN A 148 36.05 2.23 28.51
C ASN A 148 35.11 1.82 29.67
N ASP A 149 33.89 1.41 29.31
CA ASP A 149 32.84 0.89 30.19
C ASP A 149 32.39 1.83 31.34
N SER A 150 32.77 3.12 31.27
CA SER A 150 32.17 4.18 32.09
C SER A 150 30.67 4.31 31.78
N PRO A 151 29.79 4.50 32.79
CA PRO A 151 28.37 4.64 32.55
C PRO A 151 28.06 5.91 31.75
N GLU A 152 27.21 5.78 30.72
CA GLU A 152 26.76 6.92 29.92
C GLU A 152 25.46 7.47 30.51
N VAL A 153 25.42 8.76 30.82
CA VAL A 153 24.19 9.44 31.26
C VAL A 153 23.54 10.10 30.05
N LEU A 154 22.25 9.83 29.83
CA LEU A 154 21.44 10.49 28.80
C LEU A 154 20.25 11.19 29.46
N TRP A 155 20.21 12.51 29.36
CA TRP A 155 19.10 13.33 29.85
C TRP A 155 18.15 13.64 28.70
N PHE A 156 16.89 13.25 28.87
CA PHE A 156 15.78 13.49 27.94
C PHE A 156 14.82 14.50 28.57
N HIS A 157 14.77 15.70 27.99
CA HIS A 157 13.76 16.72 28.26
C HIS A 157 12.54 16.44 27.36
N GLU A 158 11.31 16.63 27.87
CA GLU A 158 10.06 16.36 27.13
C GLU A 158 9.98 14.93 26.53
N PRO A 159 10.00 13.85 27.36
CA PRO A 159 10.06 12.46 26.90
C PRO A 159 8.93 12.04 25.93
N GLU A 160 7.79 12.72 25.97
CA GLU A 160 6.68 12.55 25.03
C GLU A 160 7.06 12.88 23.57
N ARG A 161 8.03 13.77 23.35
CA ARG A 161 8.51 14.20 22.02
C ARG A 161 9.63 13.33 21.46
N LEU A 162 10.05 12.29 22.17
CA LEU A 162 11.13 11.41 21.70
C LEU A 162 10.75 10.68 20.39
N PRO A 163 11.67 10.61 19.41
CA PRO A 163 11.50 9.83 18.19
C PRO A 163 11.27 8.34 18.47
N PHE A 164 10.55 7.66 17.58
CA PHE A 164 10.25 6.24 17.70
C PHE A 164 11.52 5.37 17.67
N SER A 165 12.58 5.82 16.99
CA SER A 165 13.91 5.20 17.05
C SER A 165 14.56 5.29 18.44
N THR A 166 14.59 6.47 19.08
CA THR A 166 15.08 6.66 20.46
C THR A 166 14.31 5.74 21.40
N LEU A 167 12.99 5.74 21.28
CA LEU A 167 12.08 4.88 22.03
C LEU A 167 12.33 3.37 21.77
N SER A 168 12.59 2.98 20.52
CA SER A 168 12.97 1.61 20.15
C SER A 168 14.31 1.19 20.76
N TRP A 169 15.30 2.08 20.74
CA TRP A 169 16.64 1.83 21.28
C TRP A 169 16.63 1.76 22.81
N LEU A 170 15.89 2.64 23.48
CA LEU A 170 15.66 2.59 24.92
C LEU A 170 15.05 1.23 25.31
N THR A 171 14.02 0.79 24.58
CA THR A 171 13.38 -0.54 24.76
C THR A 171 14.38 -1.67 24.54
N TYR A 172 15.15 -1.62 23.46
CA TYR A 172 16.21 -2.60 23.16
C TYR A 172 17.24 -2.71 24.30
N CYS A 173 17.60 -1.59 24.96
CA CYS A 173 18.51 -1.61 26.10
C CYS A 173 17.91 -2.32 27.32
N LEU A 174 16.61 -2.16 27.58
CA LEU A 174 15.91 -2.91 28.63
C LEU A 174 15.91 -4.42 28.34
N GLU A 175 15.68 -4.81 27.09
CA GLU A 175 15.50 -6.21 26.70
C GLU A 175 16.82 -6.98 26.54
N THR A 176 17.94 -6.29 26.25
CA THR A 176 19.20 -6.96 25.84
C THR A 176 20.39 -6.78 26.79
N SER A 177 20.32 -5.90 27.80
CA SER A 177 21.45 -5.56 28.69
C SER A 177 22.70 -5.10 27.91
N PRO A 178 22.75 -3.83 27.46
CA PRO A 178 23.83 -3.33 26.60
C PRO A 178 25.21 -3.39 27.27
N PRO A 179 26.30 -3.46 26.48
CA PRO A 179 27.66 -3.60 27.01
C PRO A 179 28.16 -2.39 27.82
N VAL A 180 27.51 -1.23 27.70
CA VAL A 180 27.74 -0.06 28.55
C VAL A 180 26.52 0.12 29.46
N PRO A 181 26.68 0.29 30.78
CA PRO A 181 25.57 0.70 31.64
C PRO A 181 25.13 2.12 31.28
N VAL A 182 23.87 2.29 30.87
CA VAL A 182 23.31 3.62 30.52
C VAL A 182 22.30 4.06 31.58
N LEU A 183 22.51 5.24 32.14
CA LEU A 183 21.55 5.90 33.03
C LEU A 183 20.71 6.89 32.22
N CYS A 184 19.42 6.62 32.07
CA CYS A 184 18.48 7.52 31.41
C CYS A 184 17.77 8.39 32.46
N VAL A 185 17.89 9.71 32.32
CA VAL A 185 17.20 10.71 33.15
C VAL A 185 16.09 11.32 32.30
N PHE A 186 14.86 11.33 32.83
CA PHE A 186 13.68 11.88 32.13
C PHE A 186 13.12 13.06 32.92
N GLU A 187 12.84 14.16 32.23
CA GLU A 187 12.29 15.39 32.81
C GLU A 187 10.95 15.71 32.12
N THR A 188 9.85 15.68 32.88
CA THR A 188 8.49 15.67 32.34
C THR A 188 7.51 16.44 33.23
N ASP A 189 6.55 17.12 32.62
CA ASP A 189 5.42 17.74 33.29
C ASP A 189 4.27 16.73 33.45
N GLN A 190 3.73 16.59 34.67
CA GLN A 190 2.61 15.68 34.96
C GLN A 190 1.37 15.94 34.09
N THR A 191 1.14 17.19 33.69
CA THR A 191 -0.03 17.57 32.87
C THR A 191 0.08 17.05 31.43
N VAL A 192 1.29 17.02 30.87
CA VAL A 192 1.53 16.50 29.52
C VAL A 192 1.48 14.97 29.49
N TRP A 193 1.94 14.32 30.58
CA TRP A 193 1.91 12.86 30.72
C TRP A 193 0.50 12.27 30.59
N GLU A 194 -0.55 13.00 30.98
CA GLU A 194 -1.93 12.52 30.80
C GLU A 194 -2.34 12.46 29.32
N THR A 195 -1.90 13.42 28.51
CA THR A 195 -2.28 13.58 27.08
C THR A 195 -1.54 12.67 26.08
N LEU A 196 -0.54 11.93 26.54
CA LEU A 196 0.24 10.99 25.72
C LEU A 196 -0.62 9.87 25.08
N ASP A 197 -0.36 9.57 23.80
CA ASP A 197 -0.88 8.36 23.14
C ASP A 197 -0.46 7.10 23.90
N SER A 198 -1.45 6.22 24.12
CA SER A 198 -1.34 4.85 24.60
C SER A 198 -0.03 4.12 24.24
N CYS A 199 0.39 4.10 22.97
CA CYS A 199 1.59 3.38 22.55
C CYS A 199 2.89 3.99 23.10
N LYS A 200 3.05 5.33 23.02
CA LYS A 200 4.20 6.01 23.64
C LYS A 200 4.12 5.95 25.17
N LYS A 201 2.92 6.08 25.74
CA LYS A 201 2.64 6.02 27.19
C LYS A 201 3.00 4.66 27.78
N ASP A 202 2.60 3.55 27.16
CA ASP A 202 2.96 2.19 27.61
C ASP A 202 4.45 1.90 27.49
N LEU A 203 5.14 2.52 26.54
CA LEU A 203 6.59 2.35 26.37
C LEU A 203 7.37 3.18 27.41
N LEU A 204 6.96 4.43 27.62
CA LEU A 204 7.49 5.31 28.65
C LEU A 204 7.15 4.80 30.07
N ASN A 205 5.97 4.21 30.27
CA ASN A 205 5.62 3.49 31.51
C ASN A 205 6.52 2.27 31.72
N ARG A 206 6.83 1.48 30.67
CA ARG A 206 7.80 0.37 30.76
C ARG A 206 9.21 0.87 31.07
N LEU A 207 9.62 2.03 30.54
CA LEU A 207 10.90 2.67 30.83
C LEU A 207 10.99 3.22 32.26
N LEU A 208 9.96 3.94 32.73
CA LEU A 208 9.90 4.42 34.11
C LEU A 208 9.77 3.27 35.12
N ALA A 209 9.05 2.19 34.76
CA ALA A 209 9.03 0.97 35.56
C ALA A 209 10.45 0.39 35.64
N CYS A 210 11.14 0.18 34.51
CA CYS A 210 12.53 -0.24 34.47
C CYS A 210 13.55 0.72 35.11
N SER A 211 13.15 1.95 35.45
CA SER A 211 14.02 2.93 36.08
C SER A 211 14.10 2.76 37.60
N GLU A 212 15.29 3.00 38.13
CA GLU A 212 15.57 3.07 39.56
C GLU A 212 14.92 4.34 40.16
N SER A 213 13.67 4.21 40.64
CA SER A 213 12.71 5.32 40.80
C SER A 213 13.27 6.63 41.40
N LEU A 214 13.50 7.64 40.57
CA LEU A 214 13.81 9.02 41.01
C LEU A 214 12.64 9.98 40.81
N SER A 215 11.47 9.59 41.33
CA SER A 215 10.36 10.53 41.56
C SER A 215 10.65 11.40 42.79
N GLY A 216 11.03 12.66 42.56
CA GLY A 216 11.27 13.66 43.60
C GLY A 216 10.98 15.09 43.09
N PRO A 217 10.43 15.99 43.92
CA PRO A 217 9.92 17.28 43.46
C PRO A 217 11.02 18.34 43.28
N TRP A 218 11.79 18.23 42.19
CA TRP A 218 12.73 19.26 41.75
C TRP A 218 12.06 20.18 40.72
N LEU A 219 11.18 21.05 41.23
CA LEU A 219 10.38 21.98 40.43
C LEU A 219 10.73 23.43 40.76
N ASP A 220 11.85 23.92 40.20
CA ASP A 220 11.91 25.34 39.87
C ASP A 220 10.98 25.57 38.67
N ARG A 221 10.03 26.49 38.81
CA ARG A 221 9.00 26.74 37.78
C ARG A 221 9.59 27.51 36.60
N VAL A 222 10.20 26.79 35.66
CA VAL A 222 10.42 27.30 34.31
C VAL A 222 9.05 27.40 33.63
N SER A 223 8.53 28.61 33.45
CA SER A 223 7.35 28.81 32.61
C SER A 223 7.64 28.32 31.19
N PRO A 224 6.70 27.64 30.51
CA PRO A 224 6.91 27.20 29.14
C PRO A 224 7.08 28.41 28.22
N GLN A 225 8.32 28.72 27.86
CA GLN A 225 8.58 29.62 26.75
C GLN A 225 8.15 28.90 25.46
N PRO A 226 7.42 29.56 24.55
CA PRO A 226 7.19 28.99 23.24
C PRO A 226 8.55 28.75 22.57
N LEU A 227 8.75 27.55 22.03
CA LEU A 227 9.95 27.22 21.26
C LEU A 227 10.17 28.26 20.15
N PRO A 228 11.44 28.61 19.82
CA PRO A 228 11.73 29.34 18.60
C PRO A 228 11.11 28.60 17.41
N SER A 229 10.43 29.32 16.52
CA SER A 229 9.85 28.76 15.31
C SER A 229 10.95 28.41 14.31
N PHE A 230 11.58 27.24 14.51
CA PHE A 230 12.63 26.73 13.65
C PHE A 230 12.07 26.36 12.27
N GLU A 231 12.23 27.27 11.30
CA GLU A 231 11.98 27.00 9.89
C GLU A 231 13.07 26.10 9.29
N LEU A 232 13.07 24.82 9.66
CA LEU A 232 13.85 23.79 8.99
C LEU A 232 13.56 23.82 7.49
N ASN A 233 14.59 23.96 6.67
CA ASN A 233 14.41 24.15 5.24
C ASN A 233 14.03 22.82 4.56
N PHE A 234 13.52 22.90 3.34
CA PHE A 234 13.02 21.72 2.63
C PHE A 234 14.11 20.66 2.41
N ASP A 235 15.33 21.11 2.10
CA ASP A 235 16.42 20.23 1.70
C ASP A 235 17.07 19.54 2.93
N GLU A 236 17.06 20.22 4.08
CA GLU A 236 17.33 19.63 5.40
C GLU A 236 16.31 18.52 5.73
N LEU A 237 15.01 18.78 5.59
CA LEU A 237 13.95 17.81 5.86
C LEU A 237 14.00 16.60 4.91
N VAL A 238 14.40 16.78 3.64
CA VAL A 238 14.65 15.67 2.70
C VAL A 238 15.86 14.84 3.12
N HIS A 239 17.01 15.48 3.36
CA HIS A 239 18.23 14.80 3.82
C HIS A 239 18.00 14.00 5.10
N TRP A 240 17.20 14.58 6.00
CA TRP A 240 16.68 13.90 7.17
C TRP A 240 15.90 12.65 6.78
N VAL A 241 14.76 12.72 6.07
CA VAL A 241 13.95 11.51 5.79
C VAL A 241 14.75 10.40 5.08
N GLU A 242 15.69 10.74 4.18
CA GLU A 242 16.64 9.77 3.60
C GLU A 242 17.49 9.05 4.67
N GLN A 243 17.98 9.79 5.68
CA GLN A 243 18.73 9.24 6.81
C GLN A 243 17.93 8.27 7.69
N ALA A 244 16.59 8.34 7.77
CA ALA A 244 15.79 7.33 8.47
C ALA A 244 15.73 6.03 7.67
N LEU A 245 15.52 6.13 6.35
CA LEU A 245 15.40 4.98 5.47
C LEU A 245 16.73 4.21 5.44
N ASP A 246 17.85 4.92 5.31
CA ASP A 246 19.21 4.36 5.38
C ASP A 246 19.54 3.72 6.75
N TRP A 247 19.05 4.29 7.86
CA TRP A 247 19.26 3.76 9.22
C TRP A 247 18.09 2.86 9.73
N GLN A 248 17.15 2.50 8.86
CA GLN A 248 15.96 1.67 9.14
C GLN A 248 15.05 2.20 10.29
N ALA A 249 15.06 3.51 10.53
CA ALA A 249 14.20 4.22 11.47
C ALA A 249 12.85 4.61 10.83
N LEU A 250 12.12 3.61 10.31
CA LEU A 250 10.94 3.79 9.44
C LEU A 250 9.80 4.59 10.10
N GLU A 251 9.70 4.55 11.42
CA GLU A 251 8.69 5.29 12.17
C GLU A 251 9.02 6.81 12.22
N ASP A 252 10.29 7.18 12.35
CA ASP A 252 10.71 8.60 12.32
C ASP A 252 10.50 9.21 10.92
N ALA A 253 10.79 8.44 9.85
CA ALA A 253 10.47 8.82 8.48
C ALA A 253 8.97 9.10 8.29
N GLN A 254 8.11 8.32 8.96
CA GLN A 254 6.66 8.48 8.90
C GLN A 254 6.19 9.74 9.64
N ASP A 255 6.75 10.05 10.81
CA ASP A 255 6.42 11.25 11.57
C ASP A 255 6.86 12.54 10.85
N LEU A 256 7.93 12.48 10.06
CA LEU A 256 8.54 13.66 9.42
C LEU A 256 8.04 13.98 8.00
N LEU A 257 7.59 12.99 7.24
CA LEU A 257 6.99 13.21 5.92
C LEU A 257 5.83 14.23 5.91
N PRO A 258 4.91 14.23 6.89
CA PRO A 258 3.88 15.27 7.04
C PRO A 258 4.41 16.71 7.12
N PHE A 259 5.65 16.96 7.56
CA PHE A 259 6.23 18.30 7.60
C PHE A 259 6.71 18.78 6.22
N LEU A 260 7.18 17.87 5.37
CA LEU A 260 7.41 18.14 3.94
C LEU A 260 6.08 18.45 3.22
N GLU A 261 5.01 17.73 3.58
CA GLU A 261 3.69 17.91 2.99
C GLU A 261 2.95 19.17 3.49
N ASN A 262 3.07 19.55 4.77
CA ASN A 262 2.39 20.73 5.31
C ASN A 262 2.95 22.06 4.79
N ARG A 263 4.11 22.08 4.10
CA ARG A 263 4.56 23.22 3.28
C ARG A 263 3.73 23.43 2.00
N ARG A 264 2.58 22.76 1.82
CA ARG A 264 1.55 23.00 0.77
C ARG A 264 1.04 24.45 0.67
N SER A 265 1.28 25.30 1.66
CA SER A 265 1.06 26.76 1.57
C SER A 265 2.05 27.51 0.66
N LEU A 266 3.12 26.84 0.22
CA LEU A 266 4.12 27.35 -0.73
C LEU A 266 4.00 26.60 -2.06
N ASN A 267 4.24 27.30 -3.17
CA ASN A 267 4.24 26.73 -4.52
C ASN A 267 5.46 25.80 -4.75
N LEU A 268 5.36 24.55 -4.28
CA LEU A 268 6.38 23.53 -4.46
C LEU A 268 6.59 23.21 -5.95
N THR A 269 7.86 23.21 -6.38
CA THR A 269 8.28 22.85 -7.74
C THR A 269 7.99 21.38 -8.05
N PRO A 270 7.85 20.98 -9.34
CA PRO A 270 7.67 19.57 -9.71
C PRO A 270 8.77 18.65 -9.17
N GLN A 271 10.02 19.12 -9.16
CA GLN A 271 11.17 18.39 -8.62
C GLN A 271 11.03 18.11 -7.11
N ARG A 272 10.56 19.09 -6.33
CA ARG A 272 10.31 18.90 -4.88
C ARG A 272 9.13 17.97 -4.61
N LYS A 273 8.09 17.98 -5.46
CA LYS A 273 6.98 17.01 -5.39
C LYS A 273 7.46 15.58 -5.69
N PHE A 274 8.28 15.41 -6.73
CA PHE A 274 8.91 14.12 -7.08
C PHE A 274 9.79 13.58 -5.94
N GLN A 275 10.55 14.44 -5.24
CA GLN A 275 11.31 14.05 -4.06
C GLN A 275 10.41 13.55 -2.91
N ILE A 276 9.29 14.22 -2.60
CA ILE A 276 8.33 13.75 -1.60
C ILE A 276 7.76 12.38 -1.98
N ASP A 277 7.25 12.23 -3.21
CA ASP A 277 6.66 10.98 -3.69
C ASP A 277 7.68 9.81 -3.62
N ARG A 278 8.95 10.05 -3.95
CA ARG A 278 10.04 9.07 -3.83
C ARG A 278 10.28 8.61 -2.39
N LEU A 279 10.28 9.55 -1.43
CA LEU A 279 10.45 9.23 -0.01
C LEU A 279 9.23 8.47 0.56
N GLN A 280 8.02 8.86 0.16
CA GLN A 280 6.80 8.11 0.50
C GLN A 280 6.84 6.68 -0.05
N ALA A 281 7.36 6.47 -1.26
CA ALA A 281 7.41 5.17 -1.93
C ALA A 281 8.38 4.19 -1.23
N GLU A 282 9.59 4.66 -0.89
CA GLU A 282 10.56 3.87 -0.09
C GLU A 282 9.99 3.55 1.29
N LEU A 283 9.39 4.53 1.99
CA LEU A 283 8.77 4.28 3.29
C LEU A 283 7.66 3.21 3.20
N ALA A 284 6.76 3.34 2.23
CA ALA A 284 5.67 2.38 2.02
C ALA A 284 6.22 0.97 1.72
N PHE A 285 7.28 0.87 0.90
CA PHE A 285 7.95 -0.39 0.60
C PHE A 285 8.53 -1.05 1.85
N TRP A 286 9.36 -0.34 2.62
CA TRP A 286 10.00 -0.91 3.81
C TRP A 286 9.01 -1.22 4.93
N LYS A 287 7.89 -0.49 5.05
CA LYS A 287 6.78 -0.80 5.96
C LYS A 287 5.80 -1.86 5.43
N ALA A 288 6.15 -2.58 4.36
CA ALA A 288 5.33 -3.63 3.73
C ALA A 288 3.96 -3.18 3.20
N GLN A 289 3.74 -1.88 3.03
CA GLN A 289 2.52 -1.28 2.48
C GLN A 289 2.54 -1.37 0.94
N HIS A 290 2.70 -2.59 0.40
CA HIS A 290 3.03 -2.81 -1.00
C HIS A 290 2.01 -2.22 -1.99
N ASP A 291 0.73 -2.14 -1.65
CA ASP A 291 -0.28 -1.43 -2.46
C ASP A 291 0.00 0.08 -2.58
N LYS A 292 0.27 0.75 -1.46
CA LYS A 292 0.65 2.17 -1.45
C LYS A 292 2.00 2.38 -2.16
N ALA A 293 2.95 1.48 -1.95
CA ALA A 293 4.25 1.51 -2.60
C ALA A 293 4.11 1.41 -4.13
N LEU A 294 3.30 0.45 -4.63
CA LEU A 294 3.01 0.28 -6.05
C LEU A 294 2.46 1.57 -6.67
N VAL A 295 1.38 2.13 -6.13
CA VAL A 295 0.76 3.36 -6.68
C VAL A 295 1.76 4.53 -6.72
N LEU A 296 2.65 4.65 -5.73
CA LEU A 296 3.67 5.69 -5.71
C LEU A 296 4.80 5.45 -6.73
N TYR A 297 5.36 4.23 -6.82
CA TYR A 297 6.41 3.94 -7.81
C TYR A 297 5.90 3.98 -9.25
N HIS A 298 4.67 3.53 -9.50
CA HIS A 298 4.03 3.61 -10.82
C HIS A 298 3.83 5.08 -11.25
N ARG A 299 3.47 5.97 -10.31
CA ARG A 299 3.47 7.43 -10.55
C ARG A 299 4.88 7.95 -10.85
N LEU A 300 5.87 7.63 -10.01
CA LEU A 300 7.26 8.10 -10.17
C LEU A 300 7.88 7.65 -11.50
N LEU A 301 7.56 6.44 -11.96
CA LEU A 301 8.00 5.87 -13.24
C LEU A 301 7.36 6.57 -14.46
N THR A 302 6.19 7.18 -14.29
CA THR A 302 5.45 7.92 -15.34
C THR A 302 5.65 9.44 -15.29
N THR A 303 6.19 10.00 -14.20
CA THR A 303 6.55 11.42 -14.10
C THR A 303 8.00 11.70 -14.49
N ALA A 304 8.23 12.55 -15.49
CA ALA A 304 9.55 13.15 -15.74
C ALA A 304 9.90 14.09 -14.56
N PRO A 305 11.06 13.91 -13.90
CA PRO A 305 12.35 14.12 -14.57
C PRO A 305 13.42 13.04 -14.28
N GLY A 306 13.04 11.87 -13.77
CA GLY A 306 13.98 10.83 -13.31
C GLY A 306 14.90 10.28 -14.41
N THR A 307 16.15 10.01 -14.05
CA THR A 307 17.13 9.32 -14.91
C THR A 307 16.72 7.87 -15.20
N ASP A 308 17.27 7.25 -16.25
CA ASP A 308 16.97 5.82 -16.53
C ASP A 308 17.41 4.88 -15.40
N ALA A 309 18.41 5.25 -14.60
CA ALA A 309 18.76 4.56 -13.36
C ALA A 309 17.65 4.66 -12.30
N GLU A 310 17.06 5.84 -12.09
CA GLU A 310 15.94 6.00 -11.16
C GLU A 310 14.68 5.29 -11.66
N ARG A 311 14.40 5.35 -12.97
CA ARG A 311 13.26 4.66 -13.59
C ARG A 311 13.43 3.13 -13.48
N ALA A 312 14.63 2.61 -13.72
CA ALA A 312 14.97 1.21 -13.47
C ALA A 312 14.78 0.81 -12.00
N PHE A 313 15.19 1.68 -11.05
CA PHE A 313 15.02 1.46 -9.62
C PHE A 313 13.55 1.43 -9.21
N PHE A 314 12.70 2.34 -9.71
CA PHE A 314 11.26 2.30 -9.46
C PHE A 314 10.61 1.04 -10.03
N ALA A 315 10.97 0.63 -11.25
CA ALA A 315 10.49 -0.62 -11.84
C ALA A 315 10.95 -1.87 -11.05
N LEU A 316 12.16 -1.87 -10.49
CA LEU A 316 12.65 -2.91 -9.58
C LEU A 316 11.83 -2.96 -8.27
N ARG A 317 11.48 -1.80 -7.71
CA ARG A 317 10.63 -1.72 -6.51
C ARG A 317 9.18 -2.14 -6.74
N ILE A 318 8.65 -1.86 -7.93
CA ILE A 318 7.36 -2.39 -8.40
C ILE A 318 7.44 -3.92 -8.47
N SER A 319 8.49 -4.46 -9.10
CA SER A 319 8.73 -5.91 -9.21
C SER A 319 8.79 -6.61 -7.84
N GLN A 320 9.60 -6.07 -6.92
CA GLN A 320 9.71 -6.57 -5.55
C GLN A 320 8.36 -6.51 -4.80
N SER A 321 7.58 -5.44 -4.99
CA SER A 321 6.27 -5.28 -4.35
C SER A 321 5.24 -6.29 -4.86
N TYR A 322 5.16 -6.53 -6.17
CA TYR A 322 4.31 -7.59 -6.73
C TYR A 322 4.77 -8.99 -6.27
N PHE A 323 6.08 -9.25 -6.19
CA PHE A 323 6.63 -10.53 -5.72
C PHE A 323 6.25 -10.82 -4.27
N HIS A 324 6.32 -9.82 -3.39
CA HIS A 324 5.87 -9.91 -1.99
C HIS A 324 4.34 -10.04 -1.87
N LYS A 325 3.56 -9.38 -2.74
CA LYS A 325 2.13 -9.64 -2.92
C LYS A 325 1.80 -11.00 -3.56
N SER A 326 2.82 -11.75 -4.00
CA SER A 326 2.70 -13.03 -4.70
C SER A 326 2.06 -13.00 -6.10
N SER A 327 1.94 -11.83 -6.73
CA SER A 327 1.68 -11.77 -8.18
C SER A 327 3.00 -11.90 -8.94
N THR A 328 3.29 -13.11 -9.40
CA THR A 328 4.57 -13.46 -10.06
C THR A 328 4.60 -13.09 -11.54
N THR A 329 3.44 -12.98 -12.20
CA THR A 329 3.30 -12.40 -13.55
C THR A 329 3.72 -10.94 -13.56
N ASP A 330 3.19 -10.17 -12.61
CA ASP A 330 3.36 -8.73 -12.54
C ASP A 330 4.76 -8.37 -12.05
N ALA A 331 5.28 -9.15 -11.09
CA ALA A 331 6.67 -9.06 -10.66
C ALA A 331 7.64 -9.26 -11.83
N ARG A 332 7.38 -10.24 -12.72
CA ARG A 332 8.22 -10.56 -13.88
C ARG A 332 8.16 -9.47 -14.94
N ALA A 333 6.97 -8.97 -15.26
CA ALA A 333 6.81 -7.87 -16.22
C ALA A 333 7.50 -6.57 -15.74
N ALA A 334 7.42 -6.26 -14.45
CA ALA A 334 8.15 -5.14 -13.86
C ALA A 334 9.68 -5.37 -13.81
N ALA A 335 10.14 -6.59 -13.55
CA ALA A 335 11.56 -6.96 -13.61
C ALA A 335 12.15 -6.76 -15.02
N ALA A 336 11.36 -7.04 -16.06
CA ALA A 336 11.74 -6.81 -17.46
C ALA A 336 12.06 -5.34 -17.74
N LEU A 337 11.11 -4.47 -17.40
CA LEU A 337 11.26 -3.03 -17.58
C LEU A 337 12.43 -2.48 -16.75
N ALA A 338 12.57 -2.94 -15.51
CA ALA A 338 13.69 -2.59 -14.64
C ALA A 338 15.04 -2.96 -15.26
N HIS A 339 15.17 -4.17 -15.80
CA HIS A 339 16.42 -4.63 -16.40
C HIS A 339 16.75 -3.87 -17.70
N GLN A 340 15.76 -3.63 -18.56
CA GLN A 340 15.93 -2.87 -19.80
C GLN A 340 16.45 -1.45 -19.51
N LEU A 341 15.83 -0.76 -18.55
CA LEU A 341 16.24 0.59 -18.13
C LEU A 341 17.61 0.57 -17.43
N ALA A 342 17.94 -0.47 -16.67
CA ALA A 342 19.25 -0.63 -16.02
C ALA A 342 20.39 -0.83 -17.04
N LEU A 343 20.15 -1.59 -18.11
CA LEU A 343 21.11 -1.73 -19.22
C LEU A 343 21.33 -0.38 -19.92
N GLN A 344 20.28 0.42 -20.11
CA GLN A 344 20.38 1.77 -20.70
C GLN A 344 21.17 2.73 -19.82
N SER A 345 21.00 2.66 -18.48
CA SER A 345 21.76 3.49 -17.54
C SER A 345 23.22 3.06 -17.33
N GLN A 346 23.58 1.85 -17.77
CA GLN A 346 24.88 1.21 -17.56
C GLN A 346 25.26 0.98 -16.07
N ASP A 347 24.32 1.12 -15.13
CA ASP A 347 24.56 0.89 -13.70
C ASP A 347 24.67 -0.61 -13.39
N LYS A 348 25.91 -1.07 -13.20
CA LYS A 348 26.27 -2.46 -12.87
C LYS A 348 25.65 -2.96 -11.57
N HIS A 349 25.42 -2.10 -10.57
CA HIS A 349 24.74 -2.49 -9.35
C HIS A 349 23.25 -2.77 -9.61
N LEU A 350 22.62 -1.95 -10.45
CA LEU A 350 21.18 -2.07 -10.75
C LEU A 350 20.88 -3.19 -11.76
N ILE A 351 21.74 -3.40 -12.75
CA ILE A 351 21.69 -4.57 -13.64
C ILE A 351 21.81 -5.87 -12.80
N LEU A 352 22.68 -5.91 -11.79
CA LEU A 352 22.80 -7.06 -10.89
C LEU A 352 21.55 -7.27 -10.00
N GLN A 353 20.97 -6.19 -9.45
CA GLN A 353 19.75 -6.28 -8.64
C GLN A 353 18.54 -6.80 -9.46
N THR A 354 18.41 -6.36 -10.71
CA THR A 354 17.31 -6.80 -11.60
C THR A 354 17.47 -8.24 -12.07
N LEU A 355 18.70 -8.71 -12.30
CA LEU A 355 18.98 -10.13 -12.53
C LEU A 355 18.67 -11.00 -11.30
N ALA A 356 19.05 -10.54 -10.11
CA ALA A 356 18.77 -11.25 -8.85
C ALA A 356 17.24 -11.34 -8.59
N ALA A 357 16.50 -10.25 -8.77
CA ALA A 357 15.03 -10.25 -8.65
C ALA A 357 14.37 -11.20 -9.66
N SER A 358 14.85 -11.24 -10.90
CA SER A 358 14.34 -12.15 -11.94
C SER A 358 14.50 -13.62 -11.54
N LEU A 359 15.66 -14.00 -10.98
CA LEU A 359 15.90 -15.34 -10.45
C LEU A 359 14.94 -15.70 -9.30
N GLU A 360 14.74 -14.81 -8.31
CA GLU A 360 13.81 -15.07 -7.20
C GLU A 360 12.36 -15.27 -7.67
N ILE A 361 11.93 -14.52 -8.69
CA ILE A 361 10.59 -14.67 -9.29
C ILE A 361 10.47 -16.01 -10.03
N ASP A 362 11.48 -16.38 -10.81
CA ASP A 362 11.44 -17.61 -11.60
C ASP A 362 11.59 -18.87 -10.74
N ASP A 363 12.29 -18.83 -9.60
CA ASP A 363 12.36 -19.94 -8.64
C ASP A 363 11.04 -20.23 -7.94
N LYS A 364 10.20 -19.20 -7.75
CA LYS A 364 8.84 -19.37 -7.20
C LYS A 364 7.89 -20.08 -8.17
N GLU A 365 8.12 -19.99 -9.48
CA GLU A 365 7.24 -20.55 -10.53
C GLU A 365 7.84 -21.73 -11.31
N ASN A 366 9.13 -22.04 -11.12
CA ASN A 366 9.88 -23.07 -11.87
C ASN A 366 9.78 -22.94 -13.40
N THR A 367 9.75 -21.70 -13.91
CA THR A 367 9.49 -21.34 -15.31
C THR A 367 10.62 -21.67 -16.29
N LEU A 368 11.86 -21.69 -15.80
CA LEU A 368 13.06 -21.77 -16.64
C LEU A 368 13.60 -23.19 -16.85
N PRO A 369 14.17 -23.50 -18.03
CA PRO A 369 15.04 -24.66 -18.20
C PRO A 369 16.21 -24.63 -17.21
N GLN A 370 16.51 -25.79 -16.61
CA GLN A 370 17.49 -25.93 -15.53
C GLN A 370 18.88 -25.40 -15.91
N ASP A 371 19.33 -25.66 -17.14
CA ASP A 371 20.64 -25.22 -17.63
C ASP A 371 20.73 -23.70 -17.84
N GLU A 372 19.64 -23.05 -18.28
CA GLU A 372 19.62 -21.60 -18.39
C GLU A 372 19.62 -20.94 -17.02
N TRP A 373 18.82 -21.46 -16.08
CA TRP A 373 18.80 -20.97 -14.70
C TRP A 373 20.19 -21.09 -14.07
N LYS A 374 20.85 -22.25 -14.24
CA LYS A 374 22.24 -22.47 -13.77
C LYS A 374 23.21 -21.43 -14.33
N ARG A 375 23.11 -21.09 -15.62
CA ARG A 375 23.94 -20.03 -16.24
C ARG A 375 23.67 -18.64 -15.62
N SER A 376 22.39 -18.24 -15.52
CA SER A 376 22.00 -16.96 -14.91
C SER A 376 22.45 -16.85 -13.44
N TYR A 377 22.28 -17.92 -12.66
CA TYR A 377 22.70 -18.01 -11.25
C TYR A 377 24.23 -17.87 -11.10
N LEU A 378 25.02 -18.62 -11.89
CA LEU A 378 26.49 -18.54 -11.88
C LEU A 378 26.99 -17.13 -12.22
N LEU A 379 26.32 -16.45 -13.16
CA LEU A 379 26.64 -15.08 -13.54
C LEU A 379 26.35 -14.08 -12.41
N VAL A 380 25.20 -14.19 -11.74
CA VAL A 380 24.87 -13.38 -10.54
C VAL A 380 25.89 -13.59 -9.42
N LEU A 381 26.32 -14.84 -9.14
CA LEU A 381 27.38 -15.12 -8.17
C LEU A 381 28.72 -14.43 -8.54
N LYS A 382 29.13 -14.50 -9.82
CA LYS A 382 30.35 -13.84 -10.31
C LYS A 382 30.27 -12.33 -10.12
N LEU A 383 29.17 -11.70 -10.54
CA LEU A 383 28.98 -10.25 -10.45
C LEU A 383 28.91 -9.75 -9.00
N MET A 384 28.30 -10.51 -8.08
CA MET A 384 28.32 -10.18 -6.65
C MET A 384 29.73 -10.26 -6.05
N GLN A 385 30.56 -11.21 -6.52
CA GLN A 385 31.96 -11.30 -6.12
C GLN A 385 32.79 -10.13 -6.67
N GLU A 386 32.55 -9.70 -7.91
CA GLU A 386 33.25 -8.55 -8.53
C GLU A 386 32.88 -7.21 -7.88
N LEU A 387 31.61 -7.02 -7.48
CA LEU A 387 31.15 -5.81 -6.77
C LEU A 387 31.38 -5.86 -5.24
N GLY A 388 31.96 -6.95 -4.72
CA GLY A 388 32.29 -7.09 -3.29
C GLY A 388 31.09 -7.24 -2.34
N TRP A 389 29.93 -7.64 -2.87
CA TRP A 389 28.68 -7.82 -2.12
C TRP A 389 28.68 -9.14 -1.34
N GLU A 390 29.45 -9.21 -0.24
CA GLU A 390 29.67 -10.43 0.53
C GLU A 390 28.40 -11.01 1.20
N ASN A 391 27.46 -10.17 1.66
CA ASN A 391 26.25 -10.64 2.38
C ASN A 391 25.19 -11.21 1.42
N ASN A 392 25.11 -10.67 0.20
CA ASN A 392 24.29 -11.16 -0.90
C ASN A 392 24.95 -12.33 -1.63
N LEU A 393 26.27 -12.34 -1.81
CA LEU A 393 26.98 -13.53 -2.27
C LEU A 393 26.76 -14.70 -1.29
N SER A 394 26.81 -14.45 0.02
CA SER A 394 26.44 -15.42 1.05
C SER A 394 24.94 -15.79 1.09
N TYR A 395 24.05 -15.01 0.46
CA TYR A 395 22.61 -15.31 0.32
C TYR A 395 22.37 -16.28 -0.83
N TRP A 396 22.94 -15.99 -2.00
CA TRP A 396 22.75 -16.81 -3.19
C TRP A 396 23.49 -18.15 -3.11
N LEU A 397 24.69 -18.19 -2.52
CA LEU A 397 25.45 -19.44 -2.33
C LEU A 397 24.75 -20.49 -1.45
N ILE A 398 23.77 -20.11 -0.62
CA ILE A 398 22.96 -21.06 0.18
C ILE A 398 21.63 -21.44 -0.50
N ARG A 399 21.34 -20.89 -1.69
CA ARG A 399 20.18 -21.21 -2.53
C ARG A 399 20.55 -21.70 -3.94
N PRO A 400 21.34 -22.78 -4.10
CA PRO A 400 21.54 -23.41 -5.41
C PRO A 400 20.30 -24.26 -5.78
N ASP A 401 19.10 -23.67 -5.71
CA ASP A 401 17.84 -24.41 -5.51
C ASP A 401 17.42 -25.30 -6.70
N ARG A 402 18.02 -25.10 -7.88
CA ARG A 402 17.88 -25.99 -9.06
C ARG A 402 19.14 -26.74 -9.48
N PHE A 403 20.19 -26.76 -8.66
CA PHE A 403 21.26 -27.74 -8.86
C PHE A 403 20.77 -29.12 -8.42
N ASP A 404 21.20 -30.19 -9.10
CA ASP A 404 20.84 -31.56 -8.76
C ASP A 404 21.67 -32.00 -7.54
N PRO A 405 21.07 -32.30 -6.38
CA PRO A 405 21.83 -32.65 -5.17
C PRO A 405 22.59 -33.98 -5.23
N GLN A 406 22.34 -34.81 -6.25
CA GLN A 406 23.04 -36.07 -6.49
C GLN A 406 24.24 -35.86 -7.44
N VAL A 407 24.09 -34.99 -8.45
CA VAL A 407 25.14 -34.71 -9.46
C VAL A 407 26.07 -33.58 -9.02
N ASP A 408 25.51 -32.45 -8.59
CA ASP A 408 26.24 -31.22 -8.26
C ASP A 408 26.73 -31.19 -6.79
N ALA A 409 26.64 -32.31 -6.08
CA ALA A 409 26.81 -32.41 -4.63
C ALA A 409 28.13 -31.84 -4.10
N LEU A 410 29.23 -31.94 -4.86
CA LEU A 410 30.54 -31.40 -4.47
C LEU A 410 30.60 -29.86 -4.63
N LEU A 411 29.99 -29.34 -5.69
CA LEU A 411 29.90 -27.90 -5.95
C LEU A 411 29.02 -27.21 -4.90
N MET A 412 27.90 -27.82 -4.54
CA MET A 412 27.07 -27.38 -3.41
C MET A 412 27.87 -27.30 -2.10
N GLN A 413 28.81 -28.23 -1.85
CA GLN A 413 29.63 -28.20 -0.63
C GLN A 413 30.57 -26.99 -0.62
N ASP A 414 31.26 -26.69 -1.73
CA ASP A 414 32.10 -25.49 -1.81
C ASP A 414 31.26 -24.22 -1.62
N TYR A 415 30.07 -24.15 -2.22
CA TYR A 415 29.19 -22.99 -2.06
C TYR A 415 28.77 -22.78 -0.60
N LEU A 416 28.41 -23.84 0.13
CA LEU A 416 28.07 -23.77 1.55
C LEU A 416 29.28 -23.42 2.42
N ASP A 417 30.45 -23.94 2.11
CA ASP A 417 31.69 -23.62 2.83
C ASP A 417 32.18 -22.19 2.55
N ARG A 418 31.95 -21.68 1.33
CA ARG A 418 32.19 -20.26 0.95
C ARG A 418 31.18 -19.33 1.60
N ALA A 419 29.89 -19.66 1.58
CA ALA A 419 28.86 -18.91 2.30
C ALA A 419 29.17 -18.85 3.79
N TRP A 420 29.60 -19.97 4.38
CA TRP A 420 30.06 -20.00 5.77
C TRP A 420 31.22 -19.01 5.99
N ARG A 421 32.24 -18.96 5.13
CA ARG A 421 33.34 -17.98 5.25
C ARG A 421 32.87 -16.53 5.08
N LEU A 422 32.02 -16.27 4.08
CA LEU A 422 31.54 -14.93 3.71
C LEU A 422 30.52 -14.32 4.69
N ARG A 423 29.79 -15.14 5.47
CA ARG A 423 28.71 -14.72 6.38
C ARG A 423 29.04 -13.56 7.32
N SER A 424 30.32 -13.32 7.62
CA SER A 424 30.80 -12.07 8.25
C SER A 424 30.10 -11.67 9.57
N GLY A 425 29.70 -12.66 10.37
CA GLY A 425 28.98 -12.47 11.63
C GLY A 425 27.45 -12.46 11.51
N ASN A 426 26.88 -12.52 10.30
CA ASN A 426 25.44 -12.66 10.09
C ASN A 426 24.96 -14.02 10.63
N GLN A 427 24.17 -13.98 11.71
CA GLN A 427 23.69 -15.18 12.38
C GLN A 427 22.52 -15.85 11.64
N ILE A 428 21.72 -15.08 10.89
CA ILE A 428 20.69 -15.63 9.98
C ILE A 428 21.38 -16.42 8.87
N ARG A 429 22.38 -15.84 8.19
CA ARG A 429 23.19 -16.56 7.19
C ARG A 429 23.87 -17.79 7.78
N ALA A 430 24.45 -17.69 8.98
CA ALA A 430 25.05 -18.84 9.66
C ALA A 430 24.03 -19.98 9.88
N ALA A 431 22.84 -19.66 10.39
CA ALA A 431 21.80 -20.63 10.67
C ALA A 431 21.18 -21.23 9.40
N ALA A 432 21.01 -20.41 8.35
CA ALA A 432 20.53 -20.87 7.04
C ALA A 432 21.57 -21.72 6.29
N THR A 433 22.87 -21.38 6.38
CA THR A 433 23.96 -22.24 5.85
C THR A 433 23.95 -23.61 6.53
N LEU A 434 23.76 -23.64 7.86
CA LEU A 434 23.63 -24.89 8.62
C LEU A 434 22.37 -25.68 8.22
N HIS A 435 21.26 -25.01 7.86
CA HIS A 435 20.07 -25.69 7.34
C HIS A 435 20.35 -26.34 5.98
N ALA A 436 20.99 -25.62 5.05
CA ALA A 436 21.34 -26.13 3.73
C ALA A 436 22.42 -27.23 3.78
N GLN A 437 23.38 -27.16 4.70
CA GLN A 437 24.29 -28.29 5.01
C GLN A 437 23.53 -29.51 5.53
N GLY A 438 22.45 -29.30 6.30
CA GLY A 438 21.52 -30.34 6.70
C GLY A 438 20.84 -31.01 5.50
N LEU A 439 20.28 -30.22 4.58
CA LEU A 439 19.65 -30.71 3.34
C LEU A 439 20.63 -31.51 2.47
N LEU A 440 21.84 -30.99 2.24
CA LEU A 440 22.87 -31.68 1.45
C LEU A 440 23.28 -33.04 2.07
N CYS A 441 23.30 -33.14 3.40
CA CYS A 441 23.47 -34.43 4.09
C CYS A 441 22.29 -35.39 3.86
N ILE A 442 21.03 -34.91 3.79
CA ILE A 442 19.86 -35.75 3.49
C ILE A 442 19.99 -36.38 2.09
N TYR A 443 20.32 -35.58 1.07
CA TYR A 443 20.49 -36.10 -0.30
C TYR A 443 21.60 -37.15 -0.42
N ARG A 444 22.66 -37.02 0.40
CA ARG A 444 23.75 -38.01 0.55
C ARG A 444 23.39 -39.21 1.45
N ASN A 445 22.20 -39.24 2.04
CA ASN A 445 21.73 -40.22 3.06
C ASN A 445 22.47 -40.18 4.40
N ASP A 446 23.27 -39.15 4.68
CA ASP A 446 23.87 -38.92 6.00
C ASP A 446 22.85 -38.28 6.96
N TYR A 447 21.82 -39.04 7.29
CA TYR A 447 20.79 -38.64 8.24
C TYR A 447 21.38 -38.35 9.65
N ALA A 448 22.52 -38.93 10.00
CA ALA A 448 23.17 -38.69 11.30
C ALA A 448 23.72 -37.26 11.37
N THR A 449 24.52 -36.85 10.39
CA THR A 449 25.07 -35.49 10.32
C THR A 449 24.00 -34.46 9.98
N ALA A 450 23.01 -34.80 9.13
CA ALA A 450 21.85 -33.94 8.89
C ALA A 450 21.15 -33.54 10.19
N LYS A 451 20.86 -34.52 11.08
CA LYS A 451 20.25 -34.26 12.39
C LYS A 451 21.12 -33.37 13.30
N VAL A 452 22.45 -33.42 13.17
CA VAL A 452 23.36 -32.49 13.88
C VAL A 452 23.25 -31.07 13.33
N TYR A 453 23.21 -30.91 12.00
CA TYR A 453 23.07 -29.61 11.34
C TYR A 453 21.71 -28.95 11.62
N TYR A 454 20.59 -29.67 11.45
CA TYR A 454 19.25 -29.20 11.82
C TYR A 454 19.17 -28.78 13.29
N ARG A 455 19.75 -29.55 14.22
CA ARG A 455 19.84 -29.18 15.65
C ARG A 455 20.72 -27.95 15.91
N LYS A 456 21.64 -27.57 15.03
CA LYS A 456 22.41 -26.31 15.14
C LYS A 456 21.57 -25.13 14.60
N ALA A 457 20.96 -25.29 13.43
CA ALA A 457 20.08 -24.28 12.82
C ALA A 457 18.88 -23.93 13.72
N GLU A 458 18.14 -24.93 14.23
CA GLU A 458 16.98 -24.74 15.13
C GLU A 458 17.34 -23.94 16.39
N ARG A 459 18.53 -24.19 16.97
CA ARG A 459 19.02 -23.47 18.15
C ARG A 459 19.44 -22.04 17.88
N LEU A 460 19.90 -21.72 16.66
CA LEU A 460 20.23 -20.35 16.27
C LEU A 460 18.97 -19.56 15.93
N PHE A 461 18.07 -20.08 15.08
CA PHE A 461 16.83 -19.38 14.75
C PHE A 461 15.93 -19.15 15.97
N ARG A 462 15.88 -20.08 16.94
CA ARG A 462 15.19 -19.84 18.23
C ARG A 462 15.80 -18.67 19.02
N ARG A 463 17.13 -18.49 19.01
CA ARG A 463 17.80 -17.35 19.66
C ARG A 463 17.59 -16.03 18.92
N LEU A 464 17.31 -16.10 17.61
CA LEU A 464 17.09 -14.93 16.75
C LEU A 464 15.62 -14.46 16.70
N GLY A 465 14.71 -15.11 17.43
CA GLY A 465 13.30 -14.71 17.53
C GLY A 465 12.43 -14.92 16.28
N ASN A 466 13.03 -15.13 15.10
CA ASN A 466 12.32 -15.36 13.84
C ASN A 466 11.53 -16.69 13.88
N GLN A 467 10.25 -16.60 14.25
CA GLN A 467 9.36 -17.75 14.38
C GLN A 467 9.00 -18.38 13.02
N GLN A 468 8.93 -17.60 11.94
CA GLN A 468 8.54 -18.09 10.61
C GLN A 468 9.59 -19.07 10.04
N THR A 469 10.85 -18.63 9.95
CA THR A 469 11.95 -19.49 9.48
C THR A 469 12.24 -20.61 10.48
N LEU A 470 12.01 -20.38 11.78
CA LEU A 470 12.10 -21.44 12.80
C LEU A 470 11.05 -22.54 12.58
N ALA A 471 9.83 -22.20 12.16
CA ALA A 471 8.78 -23.16 11.85
C ALA A 471 9.15 -24.04 10.65
N GLN A 472 9.58 -23.43 9.55
CA GLN A 472 10.05 -24.11 8.33
C GLN A 472 11.16 -25.13 8.64
N ILE A 473 12.14 -24.74 9.44
CA ILE A 473 13.25 -25.63 9.84
C ILE A 473 12.78 -26.75 10.78
N GLN A 474 11.77 -26.51 11.61
CA GLN A 474 11.15 -27.56 12.43
C GLN A 474 10.29 -28.51 11.60
N ASN A 475 9.59 -28.05 10.56
CA ASN A 475 8.86 -28.90 9.62
C ASN A 475 9.85 -29.77 8.82
N GLY A 476 10.91 -29.18 8.25
CA GLY A 476 11.97 -29.93 7.56
C GLY A 476 12.67 -30.95 8.47
N PHE A 477 12.92 -30.62 9.74
CA PHE A 477 13.45 -31.59 10.70
C PHE A 477 12.43 -32.68 11.07
N GLY A 478 11.14 -32.36 11.15
CA GLY A 478 10.08 -33.37 11.31
C GLY A 478 10.09 -34.38 10.16
N TYR A 479 10.16 -33.90 8.92
CA TYR A 479 10.23 -34.72 7.71
C TYR A 479 11.49 -35.61 7.67
N LEU A 480 12.66 -35.04 8.02
CA LEU A 480 13.91 -35.79 8.23
C LEU A 480 13.73 -36.94 9.25
N CYS A 481 13.11 -36.67 10.40
CA CYS A 481 12.87 -37.71 11.41
C CYS A 481 11.92 -38.80 10.89
N TYR A 482 10.92 -38.46 10.06
CA TYR A 482 10.00 -39.43 9.46
C TYR A 482 10.74 -40.39 8.51
N GLN A 483 11.56 -39.84 7.59
CA GLN A 483 12.39 -40.66 6.69
C GLN A 483 13.34 -41.60 7.46
N SER A 484 13.97 -41.10 8.54
CA SER A 484 14.87 -41.89 9.39
C SER A 484 14.16 -42.84 10.38
N GLY A 485 12.85 -43.05 10.24
CA GLY A 485 12.06 -44.02 11.05
C GLY A 485 11.58 -43.50 12.40
N GLU A 486 12.03 -42.32 12.82
CA GLU A 486 11.73 -41.71 14.12
C GLU A 486 10.37 -40.98 14.11
N ALA A 487 9.29 -41.65 13.74
CA ALA A 487 7.95 -41.08 13.56
C ALA A 487 7.40 -40.31 14.78
N GLN A 488 7.79 -40.72 15.99
CA GLN A 488 7.46 -40.02 17.24
C GLN A 488 8.28 -38.73 17.43
N LEU A 489 9.51 -38.69 16.93
CA LEU A 489 10.33 -37.48 16.92
C LEU A 489 9.85 -36.52 15.82
N ALA A 490 9.43 -37.07 14.67
CA ALA A 490 8.76 -36.32 13.60
C ALA A 490 7.51 -35.61 14.13
N GLU A 491 6.62 -36.34 14.80
CA GLU A 491 5.46 -35.80 15.52
C GLU A 491 5.88 -34.67 16.49
N VAL A 492 6.92 -34.87 17.31
CA VAL A 492 7.43 -33.82 18.22
C VAL A 492 7.85 -32.55 17.49
N PHE A 493 8.49 -32.65 16.31
CA PHE A 493 8.97 -31.51 15.55
C PHE A 493 7.89 -30.81 14.72
N PHE A 494 6.98 -31.53 14.05
CA PHE A 494 5.84 -30.91 13.36
C PHE A 494 4.93 -30.13 14.35
N TYR A 495 4.71 -30.66 15.56
CA TYR A 495 3.99 -29.92 16.62
C TYR A 495 4.76 -28.70 17.18
N LYS A 496 6.09 -28.60 16.98
CA LYS A 496 6.80 -27.34 17.24
C LYS A 496 6.58 -26.38 16.07
N ALA A 497 6.72 -26.87 14.83
CA ALA A 497 6.56 -26.07 13.62
C ALA A 497 5.18 -25.39 13.58
N PHE A 498 4.12 -26.16 13.85
CA PHE A 498 2.75 -25.67 14.05
C PHE A 498 2.70 -24.48 15.04
N ARG A 499 3.37 -24.58 16.19
CA ARG A 499 3.37 -23.52 17.22
C ARG A 499 4.15 -22.28 16.78
N SER A 500 5.32 -22.46 16.17
CA SER A 500 6.12 -21.33 15.68
C SER A 500 5.45 -20.63 14.49
N ALA A 501 4.86 -21.38 13.55
CA ALA A 501 4.08 -20.83 12.44
C ALA A 501 2.84 -20.06 12.95
N PHE A 502 2.11 -20.65 13.89
CA PHE A 502 0.96 -20.01 14.52
C PHE A 502 1.33 -18.73 15.27
N GLN A 503 2.44 -18.74 16.02
CA GLN A 503 3.00 -17.54 16.67
C GLN A 503 3.47 -16.48 15.67
N ALA A 504 3.97 -16.90 14.50
CA ALA A 504 4.31 -16.01 13.39
C ALA A 504 3.09 -15.48 12.60
N ARG A 505 1.88 -15.98 12.90
CA ARG A 505 0.65 -15.75 12.11
C ARG A 505 0.74 -16.26 10.66
N ASP A 506 1.68 -17.17 10.39
CA ASP A 506 1.85 -17.81 9.09
C ASP A 506 0.94 -19.04 8.99
N PHE A 507 -0.26 -18.85 8.46
CA PHE A 507 -1.23 -19.94 8.35
C PHE A 507 -0.96 -20.91 7.20
N HIS A 508 -0.10 -20.53 6.26
CA HIS A 508 0.34 -21.44 5.21
C HIS A 508 1.31 -22.48 5.78
N GLU A 509 2.31 -22.04 6.55
CA GLU A 509 3.23 -22.92 7.27
C GLU A 509 2.53 -23.66 8.43
N THR A 510 1.51 -23.05 9.06
CA THR A 510 0.66 -23.72 10.07
C THR A 510 -0.14 -24.87 9.44
N ALA A 511 -0.75 -24.64 8.27
CA ALA A 511 -1.48 -25.65 7.52
C ALA A 511 -0.55 -26.78 7.03
N MET A 512 0.66 -26.45 6.55
CA MET A 512 1.71 -27.45 6.24
C MET A 512 2.10 -28.30 7.45
N ALA A 513 2.27 -27.68 8.62
CA ALA A 513 2.56 -28.42 9.85
C ALA A 513 1.41 -29.37 10.24
N VAL A 514 0.15 -28.97 10.09
CA VAL A 514 -1.02 -29.83 10.33
C VAL A 514 -1.08 -30.98 9.32
N ALA A 515 -0.87 -30.71 8.03
CA ALA A 515 -0.83 -31.74 6.99
C ALA A 515 0.23 -32.81 7.31
N ASN A 516 1.45 -32.39 7.67
CA ASN A 516 2.54 -33.29 8.06
C ASN A 516 2.20 -34.14 9.30
N ILE A 517 1.54 -33.58 10.32
CA ILE A 517 1.08 -34.36 11.50
C ILE A 517 0.03 -35.40 11.06
N ALA A 518 -0.94 -35.01 10.23
CA ALA A 518 -2.01 -35.89 9.77
C ALA A 518 -1.48 -37.04 8.90
N ILE A 519 -0.57 -36.76 7.97
CA ILE A 519 0.09 -37.75 7.11
C ILE A 519 0.95 -38.72 7.93
N ASN A 520 1.70 -38.22 8.92
CA ASN A 520 2.46 -39.07 9.86
C ASN A 520 1.54 -40.00 10.68
N TYR A 521 0.33 -39.55 11.05
CA TYR A 521 -0.68 -40.43 11.65
C TYR A 521 -1.28 -41.42 10.65
N LEU A 522 -1.58 -41.01 9.41
CA LEU A 522 -2.17 -41.88 8.39
C LEU A 522 -1.26 -43.07 8.10
N PHE A 523 0.01 -42.81 7.79
CA PHE A 523 1.02 -43.87 7.62
C PHE A 523 1.31 -44.62 8.94
N GLY A 524 1.18 -43.95 10.09
CA GLY A 524 1.20 -44.58 11.41
C GLY A 524 -0.01 -45.47 11.73
N ARG A 525 -0.97 -45.62 10.82
CA ARG A 525 -2.25 -46.35 10.99
C ARG A 525 -3.09 -45.83 12.17
N HIS A 526 -3.00 -44.52 12.41
CA HIS A 526 -3.75 -43.72 13.39
C HIS A 526 -4.94 -43.01 12.73
N PHE A 527 -5.80 -43.80 12.08
CA PHE A 527 -6.84 -43.35 11.16
C PHE A 527 -7.75 -42.24 11.72
N ASP A 528 -8.34 -42.41 12.91
CA ASP A 528 -9.20 -41.41 13.56
C ASP A 528 -8.53 -40.02 13.72
N GLN A 529 -7.21 -39.99 13.99
CA GLN A 529 -6.48 -38.73 14.15
C GLN A 529 -6.07 -38.12 12.82
N ALA A 530 -5.75 -38.94 11.80
CA ALA A 530 -5.51 -38.46 10.46
C ALA A 530 -6.79 -37.81 9.89
N ALA A 531 -7.94 -38.49 10.02
CA ALA A 531 -9.23 -37.98 9.58
C ALA A 531 -9.60 -36.65 10.28
N PHE A 532 -9.54 -36.61 11.62
CA PHE A 532 -9.83 -35.41 12.39
C PHE A 532 -8.96 -34.21 11.98
N LEU A 533 -7.66 -34.41 11.81
CA LEU A 533 -6.74 -33.33 11.44
C LEU A 533 -6.89 -32.88 9.98
N LEU A 534 -7.25 -33.78 9.06
CA LEU A 534 -7.52 -33.42 7.67
C LEU A 534 -8.84 -32.66 7.52
N GLU A 535 -9.86 -32.97 8.32
CA GLU A 535 -11.11 -32.20 8.35
C GLU A 535 -10.90 -30.79 8.92
N ASP A 536 -10.15 -30.63 10.01
CA ASP A 536 -9.80 -29.30 10.53
C ASP A 536 -8.82 -28.53 9.62
N LEU A 537 -7.91 -29.23 8.91
CA LEU A 537 -7.05 -28.63 7.88
C LEU A 537 -7.87 -28.07 6.71
N LEU A 538 -8.85 -28.82 6.20
CA LEU A 538 -9.68 -28.36 5.09
C LEU A 538 -10.51 -27.13 5.47
N LYS A 539 -11.06 -27.11 6.70
CA LYS A 539 -11.71 -25.91 7.27
C LYS A 539 -10.72 -24.74 7.39
N LEU A 540 -9.47 -24.99 7.80
CA LEU A 540 -8.42 -23.98 7.96
C LEU A 540 -8.05 -23.36 6.60
N LEU A 541 -7.85 -24.18 5.58
CA LEU A 541 -7.57 -23.73 4.21
C LEU A 541 -8.73 -22.89 3.66
N GLN A 542 -9.98 -23.34 3.84
CA GLN A 542 -11.17 -22.60 3.43
C GLN A 542 -11.30 -21.26 4.16
N ALA A 543 -11.12 -21.24 5.49
CA ALA A 543 -11.24 -20.01 6.28
C ALA A 543 -10.10 -19.01 5.99
N SER A 544 -8.90 -19.51 5.66
CA SER A 544 -7.74 -18.69 5.30
C SER A 544 -7.72 -18.26 3.82
N GLY A 545 -8.62 -18.82 2.99
CA GLY A 545 -8.61 -18.62 1.54
C GLY A 545 -7.39 -19.23 0.82
N ILE A 546 -6.75 -20.24 1.41
CA ILE A 546 -5.58 -20.90 0.82
C ILE A 546 -6.07 -21.97 -0.16
N ALA A 547 -5.88 -21.73 -1.46
CA ALA A 547 -6.32 -22.63 -2.51
C ALA A 547 -5.64 -24.02 -2.40
N ASN A 548 -4.30 -24.08 -2.42
CA ASN A 548 -3.53 -25.32 -2.33
C ASN A 548 -2.30 -25.14 -1.43
N LEU A 549 -1.72 -26.24 -0.97
CA LEU A 549 -0.47 -26.29 -0.22
C LEU A 549 0.72 -26.70 -1.12
N PRO A 550 1.97 -26.41 -0.71
CA PRO A 550 3.16 -27.04 -1.26
C PRO A 550 2.98 -28.56 -1.31
N TYR A 551 3.13 -29.11 -2.51
CA TYR A 551 2.99 -30.55 -2.83
C TYR A 551 1.59 -31.17 -2.64
N HIS A 552 0.60 -30.51 -2.02
CA HIS A 552 -0.74 -31.07 -1.81
C HIS A 552 -1.88 -30.13 -2.26
N THR A 553 -2.74 -30.61 -3.15
CA THR A 553 -3.97 -29.89 -3.55
C THR A 553 -5.14 -30.20 -2.62
N GLN A 554 -6.24 -29.44 -2.72
CA GLN A 554 -7.47 -29.80 -2.01
C GLN A 554 -8.01 -31.18 -2.40
N PHE A 555 -7.82 -31.62 -3.66
CA PHE A 555 -8.22 -32.96 -4.08
C PHE A 555 -7.35 -34.02 -3.39
N GLY A 556 -6.02 -33.85 -3.39
CA GLY A 556 -5.10 -34.72 -2.66
C GLY A 556 -5.43 -34.81 -1.17
N LEU A 557 -5.64 -33.67 -0.49
CA LEU A 557 -5.97 -33.63 0.94
C LEU A 557 -7.34 -34.27 1.25
N GLN A 558 -8.36 -34.07 0.42
CA GLN A 558 -9.65 -34.77 0.57
C GLN A 558 -9.54 -36.26 0.25
N GLY A 559 -8.66 -36.66 -0.68
CA GLY A 559 -8.37 -38.06 -0.98
C GLY A 559 -7.69 -38.76 0.20
N LEU A 560 -6.67 -38.12 0.81
CA LEU A 560 -6.04 -38.57 2.05
C LEU A 560 -7.04 -38.66 3.20
N LEU A 561 -8.04 -37.76 3.27
CA LEU A 561 -9.13 -37.84 4.25
C LEU A 561 -10.05 -39.04 4.00
N ALA A 562 -10.40 -39.31 2.74
CA ALA A 562 -11.19 -40.50 2.41
C ALA A 562 -10.42 -41.80 2.76
N LEU A 563 -9.11 -41.86 2.48
CA LEU A 563 -8.23 -42.96 2.90
C LEU A 563 -8.16 -43.09 4.43
N ALA A 564 -8.14 -41.96 5.16
CA ALA A 564 -8.14 -41.95 6.62
C ALA A 564 -9.46 -42.43 7.25
N VAL A 565 -10.59 -42.25 6.55
CA VAL A 565 -11.94 -42.61 7.05
C VAL A 565 -12.36 -44.02 6.62
N TYR A 566 -11.79 -44.56 5.53
CA TYR A 566 -12.10 -45.90 5.00
C TYR A 566 -12.20 -47.02 6.07
N PRO A 567 -11.25 -47.19 7.02
CA PRO A 567 -11.27 -48.36 7.92
C PRO A 567 -12.41 -48.37 8.96
N THR A 568 -13.15 -47.27 9.09
CA THR A 568 -14.22 -47.10 10.09
C THR A 568 -15.56 -46.66 9.49
N ALA A 569 -15.62 -46.38 8.18
CA ALA A 569 -16.81 -45.86 7.50
C ALA A 569 -17.81 -46.96 7.15
N SER A 570 -19.10 -46.63 7.15
CA SER A 570 -20.07 -47.39 6.36
C SER A 570 -19.85 -47.16 4.86
N ALA A 571 -20.21 -48.13 4.03
CA ALA A 571 -20.16 -48.01 2.57
C ALA A 571 -20.87 -46.73 2.08
N ARG A 572 -22.01 -46.37 2.69
CA ARG A 572 -22.78 -45.17 2.35
C ARG A 572 -22.01 -43.87 2.59
N GLU A 573 -21.33 -43.75 3.72
CA GLU A 573 -20.52 -42.55 4.05
C GLU A 573 -19.28 -42.46 3.15
N PHE A 574 -18.68 -43.60 2.83
CA PHE A 574 -17.54 -43.66 1.91
C PHE A 574 -17.94 -43.22 0.50
N SER A 575 -18.98 -43.81 -0.09
CA SER A 575 -19.48 -43.43 -1.43
C SER A 575 -19.94 -41.96 -1.50
N GLN A 576 -20.38 -41.36 -0.38
CA GLN A 576 -20.65 -39.92 -0.30
C GLN A 576 -19.38 -39.07 -0.39
N LYS A 577 -18.29 -39.43 0.32
CA LYS A 577 -16.99 -38.74 0.19
C LYS A 577 -16.40 -38.93 -1.23
N ILE A 578 -16.55 -40.11 -1.85
CA ILE A 578 -16.14 -40.33 -3.25
C ILE A 578 -16.94 -39.46 -4.23
N LEU A 579 -18.26 -39.32 -4.04
CA LEU A 579 -19.09 -38.47 -4.90
C LEU A 579 -18.71 -36.98 -4.81
N GLN A 580 -18.27 -36.50 -3.64
CA GLN A 580 -17.73 -35.15 -3.47
C GLN A 580 -16.40 -34.98 -4.21
N LEU A 581 -15.46 -35.92 -4.03
CA LEU A 581 -14.18 -35.94 -4.75
C LEU A 581 -14.36 -35.98 -6.28
N LYS A 582 -15.33 -36.76 -6.79
CA LYS A 582 -15.58 -36.89 -8.23
C LYS A 582 -15.87 -35.54 -8.90
N LYS A 583 -16.74 -34.71 -8.29
CA LYS A 583 -17.03 -33.36 -8.80
C LYS A 583 -15.77 -32.51 -8.88
N LEU A 584 -15.00 -32.48 -7.78
CA LEU A 584 -13.73 -31.75 -7.67
C LEU A 584 -12.63 -32.27 -8.61
N LYS A 585 -12.80 -33.43 -9.26
CA LYS A 585 -11.92 -33.93 -10.34
C LYS A 585 -12.46 -33.61 -11.74
N GLU A 586 -13.78 -33.49 -11.89
CA GLU A 586 -14.44 -33.09 -13.14
C GLU A 586 -14.26 -31.59 -13.40
N ASP A 587 -14.32 -30.76 -12.36
CA ASP A 587 -14.11 -29.29 -12.42
C ASP A 587 -12.66 -28.90 -12.79
N ARG A 588 -11.66 -29.78 -12.55
CA ARG A 588 -10.22 -29.49 -12.65
C ARG A 588 -9.54 -29.83 -13.99
N ARG A 589 -10.27 -30.23 -15.03
CA ARG A 589 -9.70 -30.79 -16.28
C ARG A 589 -8.76 -29.86 -17.08
N HIS A 590 -8.49 -28.65 -16.60
CA HIS A 590 -7.59 -27.68 -17.21
C HIS A 590 -6.38 -27.27 -16.32
N GLU A 591 -6.23 -27.77 -15.08
CA GLU A 591 -5.10 -27.39 -14.19
C GLU A 591 -3.79 -28.15 -14.54
N THR A 592 -2.74 -27.43 -14.96
CA THR A 592 -1.51 -28.00 -15.53
C THR A 592 -0.32 -28.12 -14.55
N ARG A 593 -0.48 -28.77 -13.38
CA ARG A 593 0.63 -29.09 -12.47
C ARG A 593 0.99 -30.59 -12.47
N ARG A 594 2.02 -30.94 -13.27
CA ARG A 594 2.40 -32.34 -13.61
C ARG A 594 2.76 -33.27 -12.44
N GLN A 595 3.28 -32.76 -11.31
CA GLN A 595 3.70 -33.62 -10.19
C GLN A 595 2.50 -34.13 -9.39
N ASN A 596 1.60 -33.22 -8.98
CA ASN A 596 0.46 -33.54 -8.11
C ASN A 596 -0.49 -34.56 -8.75
N LEU A 597 -0.70 -34.47 -10.07
CA LEU A 597 -1.59 -35.37 -10.83
C LEU A 597 -1.31 -36.87 -10.62
N ILE A 598 -0.05 -37.26 -10.36
CA ILE A 598 0.31 -38.68 -10.14
C ILE A 598 -0.06 -39.15 -8.73
N GLU A 599 0.13 -38.29 -7.71
CA GLU A 599 -0.34 -38.55 -6.34
C GLU A 599 -1.87 -38.62 -6.31
N GLU A 600 -2.53 -37.65 -6.95
CA GLU A 600 -3.99 -37.56 -7.01
C GLU A 600 -4.62 -38.75 -7.73
N ASP A 601 -4.05 -39.22 -8.84
CA ASP A 601 -4.52 -40.43 -9.51
C ASP A 601 -4.23 -41.71 -8.72
N LEU A 602 -3.06 -41.84 -8.07
CA LEU A 602 -2.74 -43.00 -7.22
C LEU A 602 -3.73 -43.12 -6.06
N VAL A 603 -3.99 -42.00 -5.38
CA VAL A 603 -4.99 -41.91 -4.31
C VAL A 603 -6.40 -42.18 -4.86
N TRP A 604 -6.74 -41.67 -6.04
CA TRP A 604 -8.05 -41.89 -6.67
C TRP A 604 -8.31 -43.36 -7.00
N GLU A 605 -7.40 -44.05 -7.70
CA GLU A 605 -7.60 -45.47 -8.02
C GLU A 605 -7.63 -46.34 -6.74
N LEU A 606 -6.81 -46.03 -5.72
CA LEU A 606 -6.87 -46.72 -4.42
C LEU A 606 -8.24 -46.53 -3.74
N LEU A 607 -8.82 -45.34 -3.82
CA LEU A 607 -10.17 -45.05 -3.32
C LEU A 607 -11.28 -45.75 -4.11
N GLN A 608 -11.14 -45.88 -5.44
CA GLN A 608 -12.06 -46.68 -6.26
C GLN A 608 -11.97 -48.18 -5.89
N ALA A 609 -10.77 -48.70 -5.65
CA ALA A 609 -10.57 -50.07 -5.20
C ALA A 609 -11.25 -50.30 -3.83
N TYR A 610 -11.10 -49.36 -2.90
CA TYR A 610 -11.75 -49.40 -1.58
C TYR A 610 -13.28 -49.33 -1.65
N GLN A 611 -13.85 -48.52 -2.57
CA GLN A 611 -15.29 -48.49 -2.79
C GLN A 611 -15.78 -49.85 -3.31
N ALA A 612 -15.12 -50.42 -4.31
CA ALA A 612 -15.47 -51.73 -4.85
C ALA A 612 -15.34 -52.87 -3.82
N LEU A 613 -14.42 -52.78 -2.85
CA LEU A 613 -14.36 -53.70 -1.70
C LEU A 613 -15.54 -53.53 -0.73
N LEU A 614 -16.02 -52.31 -0.51
CA LEU A 614 -17.20 -52.02 0.33
C LEU A 614 -18.54 -52.36 -0.37
N GLU A 615 -18.53 -52.42 -1.70
CA GLU A 615 -19.66 -52.84 -2.55
C GLU A 615 -19.59 -54.35 -2.91
N GLU A 616 -18.76 -55.13 -2.20
CA GLU A 616 -18.56 -56.58 -2.37
C GLU A 616 -18.20 -57.02 -3.80
N ASN A 617 -17.54 -56.15 -4.58
CA ASN A 617 -17.09 -56.40 -5.95
C ASN A 617 -15.56 -56.57 -6.03
N PRO A 618 -15.01 -57.76 -5.69
CA PRO A 618 -13.57 -58.00 -5.61
C PRO A 618 -12.85 -57.92 -6.97
N THR A 619 -13.57 -58.12 -8.08
CA THR A 619 -13.02 -58.06 -9.45
C THR A 619 -12.78 -56.62 -9.89
N GLN A 620 -13.74 -55.72 -9.63
CA GLN A 620 -13.55 -54.29 -9.88
C GLN A 620 -12.50 -53.68 -8.94
N ALA A 621 -12.43 -54.14 -7.68
CA ALA A 621 -11.37 -53.74 -6.77
C ALA A 621 -9.97 -54.08 -7.31
N GLU A 622 -9.78 -55.29 -7.84
CA GLU A 622 -8.51 -55.71 -8.42
C GLU A 622 -8.09 -54.87 -9.63
N MET A 623 -9.04 -54.56 -10.53
CA MET A 623 -8.80 -53.69 -11.69
C MET A 623 -8.26 -52.32 -11.26
N HIS A 624 -8.84 -51.72 -10.21
CA HIS A 624 -8.38 -50.42 -9.71
C HIS A 624 -7.02 -50.51 -9.00
N PHE A 625 -6.71 -51.58 -8.25
CA PHE A 625 -5.36 -51.79 -7.73
C PHE A 625 -4.32 -51.92 -8.85
N ILE A 626 -4.62 -52.65 -9.93
CA ILE A 626 -3.72 -52.79 -11.10
C ILE A 626 -3.52 -51.44 -11.81
N ASN A 627 -4.58 -50.63 -11.97
CA ASN A 627 -4.47 -49.27 -12.51
C ASN A 627 -3.57 -48.37 -11.65
N ALA A 628 -3.63 -48.53 -10.33
CA ALA A 628 -2.87 -47.76 -9.36
C ALA A 628 -1.38 -48.16 -9.33
N GLU A 629 -1.05 -49.44 -9.51
CA GLU A 629 0.34 -49.94 -9.50
C GLU A 629 1.24 -49.18 -10.49
N THR A 630 0.78 -48.95 -11.72
CA THR A 630 1.54 -48.20 -12.75
C THR A 630 1.96 -46.79 -12.32
N ARG A 631 1.26 -46.21 -11.34
CA ARG A 631 1.54 -44.89 -10.76
C ARG A 631 2.39 -45.01 -9.50
N ALA A 632 2.18 -46.05 -8.68
CA ALA A 632 2.99 -46.33 -7.50
C ALA A 632 4.48 -46.57 -7.81
N GLU A 633 4.82 -47.07 -9.00
CA GLU A 633 6.22 -47.22 -9.43
C GLU A 633 6.90 -45.88 -9.82
N SER A 634 6.16 -44.77 -9.94
CA SER A 634 6.71 -43.46 -10.31
C SER A 634 7.63 -42.90 -9.23
N SER A 635 8.75 -42.30 -9.66
CA SER A 635 9.72 -41.63 -8.79
C SER A 635 9.13 -40.49 -7.95
N LEU A 636 8.00 -39.92 -8.38
CA LEU A 636 7.35 -38.79 -7.72
C LEU A 636 6.47 -39.18 -6.51
N VAL A 637 6.05 -40.45 -6.40
CA VAL A 637 5.13 -40.93 -5.34
C VAL A 637 5.70 -42.10 -4.53
N GLN A 638 7.02 -42.33 -4.58
CA GLN A 638 7.69 -43.43 -3.89
C GLN A 638 7.42 -43.48 -2.38
N TYR A 639 7.06 -42.36 -1.74
CA TYR A 639 6.72 -42.33 -0.32
C TYR A 639 5.34 -42.94 0.01
N LEU A 640 4.44 -43.02 -0.97
CA LEU A 640 3.12 -43.67 -0.87
C LEU A 640 3.17 -45.16 -1.26
N ALA A 641 4.11 -45.54 -2.14
CA ALA A 641 4.19 -46.89 -2.70
C ALA A 641 4.20 -48.04 -1.66
N PRO A 642 4.90 -47.96 -0.50
CA PRO A 642 4.88 -49.04 0.49
C PRO A 642 3.51 -49.21 1.15
N PHE A 643 2.81 -48.11 1.41
CA PHE A 643 1.44 -48.11 1.95
C PHE A 643 0.44 -48.67 0.93
N PHE A 644 0.56 -48.26 -0.35
CA PHE A 644 -0.25 -48.79 -1.44
C PHE A 644 -0.13 -50.32 -1.57
N TYR A 645 1.09 -50.85 -1.70
CA TYR A 645 1.31 -52.28 -1.83
C TYR A 645 0.90 -53.06 -0.58
N TRP A 646 1.06 -52.46 0.61
CA TRP A 646 0.61 -53.04 1.87
C TRP A 646 -0.92 -53.21 1.93
N GLU A 647 -1.69 -52.19 1.56
CA GLU A 647 -3.16 -52.28 1.60
C GLU A 647 -3.74 -53.15 0.47
N HIS A 648 -3.10 -53.22 -0.70
CA HIS A 648 -3.43 -54.21 -1.75
C HIS A 648 -3.15 -55.64 -1.26
N ALA A 649 -2.02 -55.88 -0.58
CA ALA A 649 -1.73 -57.18 0.04
C ALA A 649 -2.81 -57.56 1.09
N LEU A 650 -3.23 -56.61 1.94
CA LEU A 650 -4.34 -56.83 2.87
C LEU A 650 -5.66 -57.17 2.14
N ALA A 651 -5.98 -56.53 1.02
CA ALA A 651 -7.16 -56.86 0.22
C ALA A 651 -7.09 -58.27 -0.40
N CYS A 652 -5.92 -58.70 -0.87
CA CYS A 652 -5.69 -60.09 -1.31
C CYS A 652 -5.89 -61.09 -0.18
N CYS A 653 -5.28 -60.86 0.99
CA CYS A 653 -5.43 -61.76 2.13
C CYS A 653 -6.86 -61.79 2.71
N ARG A 654 -7.63 -60.68 2.69
CA ARG A 654 -9.07 -60.69 3.05
C ARG A 654 -9.91 -61.56 2.12
N ARG A 655 -9.48 -61.75 0.86
CA ARG A 655 -10.10 -62.65 -0.13
C ARG A 655 -9.49 -64.06 -0.12
N ASN A 656 -8.63 -64.37 0.86
CA ASN A 656 -7.88 -65.62 0.99
C ASN A 656 -6.90 -65.94 -0.18
N ASP A 657 -6.53 -64.95 -0.99
CA ASP A 657 -5.44 -65.08 -1.98
C ASP A 657 -4.10 -64.82 -1.32
N LEU A 658 -3.55 -65.88 -0.72
CA LEU A 658 -2.26 -65.85 -0.02
C LEU A 658 -1.07 -65.65 -0.96
N ASN A 659 -1.17 -66.07 -2.23
CA ASN A 659 -0.07 -65.98 -3.20
C ASN A 659 0.16 -64.53 -3.64
N SER A 660 -0.90 -63.86 -4.10
CA SER A 660 -0.82 -62.44 -4.46
C SER A 660 -0.50 -61.57 -3.24
N CYS A 661 -1.07 -61.91 -2.07
CA CYS A 661 -0.79 -61.24 -0.81
C CYS A 661 0.72 -61.29 -0.43
N GLN A 662 1.38 -62.44 -0.55
CA GLN A 662 2.83 -62.56 -0.32
C GLN A 662 3.66 -61.79 -1.36
N ALA A 663 3.28 -61.85 -2.64
CA ALA A 663 3.98 -61.14 -3.71
C ALA A 663 3.89 -59.60 -3.54
N LEU A 664 2.73 -59.09 -3.13
CA LEU A 664 2.50 -57.66 -2.87
C LEU A 664 3.20 -57.19 -1.60
N HIS A 665 3.26 -58.01 -0.55
CA HIS A 665 4.05 -57.72 0.65
C HIS A 665 5.56 -57.58 0.31
N LEU A 666 6.10 -58.43 -0.57
CA LEU A 666 7.47 -58.30 -1.07
C LEU A 666 7.65 -57.03 -1.92
N LYS A 667 6.67 -56.65 -2.76
CA LYS A 667 6.69 -55.34 -3.45
C LYS A 667 6.68 -54.17 -2.46
N ALA A 668 5.92 -54.25 -1.37
CA ALA A 668 5.92 -53.23 -0.31
C ALA A 668 7.30 -53.10 0.38
N GLN A 669 7.94 -54.21 0.73
CA GLN A 669 9.32 -54.23 1.28
C GLN A 669 10.31 -53.57 0.30
N GLN A 670 10.27 -53.95 -0.98
CA GLN A 670 11.11 -53.36 -2.02
C GLN A 670 10.85 -51.86 -2.21
N ALA A 671 9.58 -51.44 -2.18
CA ALA A 671 9.21 -50.02 -2.25
C ALA A 671 9.76 -49.24 -1.04
N ALA A 672 9.64 -49.78 0.19
CA ALA A 672 10.16 -49.14 1.40
C ALA A 672 11.70 -49.01 1.36
N PHE A 673 12.39 -50.01 0.80
CA PHE A 673 13.82 -49.98 0.56
C PHE A 673 14.21 -48.92 -0.50
N ARG A 674 13.55 -48.93 -1.67
CA ARG A 674 13.79 -47.95 -2.77
C ARG A 674 13.55 -46.51 -2.30
N ALA A 675 12.43 -46.26 -1.62
CA ALA A 675 12.05 -44.98 -1.03
C ALA A 675 12.85 -44.60 0.24
N ARG A 676 13.72 -45.49 0.72
CA ARG A 676 14.55 -45.35 1.94
C ARG A 676 13.75 -45.13 3.24
N LEU A 677 12.43 -45.36 3.22
CA LEU A 677 11.53 -45.14 4.35
C LEU A 677 11.76 -46.16 5.47
N THR A 678 12.55 -45.77 6.47
CA THR A 678 12.98 -46.68 7.54
C THR A 678 11.81 -47.17 8.39
N LEU A 679 10.82 -46.32 8.70
CA LEU A 679 9.59 -46.71 9.43
C LEU A 679 8.85 -47.88 8.75
N TRP A 680 8.72 -47.82 7.43
CA TRP A 680 8.00 -48.84 6.66
C TRP A 680 8.82 -50.11 6.50
N ARG A 681 10.15 -50.01 6.44
CA ARG A 681 11.07 -51.15 6.45
C ARG A 681 10.97 -51.94 7.76
N ASP A 682 11.17 -51.26 8.90
CA ASP A 682 11.11 -51.83 10.26
C ASP A 682 9.71 -52.39 10.65
N TYR A 683 8.69 -52.07 9.85
CA TYR A 683 7.35 -52.65 9.94
C TYR A 683 7.18 -53.85 8.99
N LEU A 684 7.54 -53.71 7.72
CA LEU A 684 7.32 -54.72 6.67
C LEU A 684 8.33 -55.88 6.73
N ASP A 685 9.47 -55.74 7.43
CA ASP A 685 10.43 -56.83 7.64
C ASP A 685 9.94 -57.89 8.66
N ARG A 686 8.75 -57.72 9.24
CA ARG A 686 8.14 -58.66 10.21
C ARG A 686 7.28 -59.73 9.52
N PRO A 687 7.05 -60.89 10.15
CA PRO A 687 6.19 -61.94 9.58
C PRO A 687 4.78 -61.42 9.28
N PHE A 688 4.31 -61.59 8.04
CA PHE A 688 3.04 -61.05 7.57
C PHE A 688 1.84 -61.39 8.47
N ALA A 689 1.81 -62.58 9.07
CA ALA A 689 0.74 -63.01 9.98
C ALA A 689 0.62 -62.14 11.25
N GLU A 690 1.70 -61.52 11.72
CA GLU A 690 1.70 -60.55 12.82
C GLU A 690 1.18 -59.18 12.38
N LEU A 691 1.31 -58.86 11.08
CA LEU A 691 1.00 -57.54 10.52
C LEU A 691 -0.48 -57.37 10.18
N VAL A 692 -1.21 -58.45 9.86
CA VAL A 692 -2.66 -58.42 9.60
C VAL A 692 -3.45 -57.94 10.83
N SER A 693 -3.00 -58.31 12.03
CA SER A 693 -3.61 -57.93 13.32
C SER A 693 -2.89 -56.77 14.03
N ALA A 694 -1.81 -56.23 13.43
CA ALA A 694 -1.05 -55.16 14.04
C ALA A 694 -1.89 -53.86 14.18
N GLY A 695 -1.79 -53.24 15.36
CA GLY A 695 -2.33 -51.92 15.63
C GLY A 695 -1.43 -50.78 15.08
N PRO A 696 -1.60 -49.54 15.59
CA PRO A 696 -0.85 -48.39 15.11
C PRO A 696 0.67 -48.50 15.32
N LEU A 697 1.45 -47.99 14.37
CA LEU A 697 2.90 -48.24 14.26
C LEU A 697 3.73 -47.64 15.41
N PHE A 698 3.23 -46.59 16.05
CA PHE A 698 3.88 -45.88 17.16
C PHE A 698 2.87 -45.36 18.19
N LYS A 699 3.31 -45.03 19.40
CA LYS A 699 2.41 -44.44 20.43
C LYS A 699 2.16 -42.96 20.11
N ARG A 700 0.89 -42.60 19.87
CA ARG A 700 0.44 -41.21 19.62
C ARG A 700 0.66 -40.27 20.81
N ARG A 701 0.87 -38.98 20.55
CA ARG A 701 0.80 -37.91 21.55
C ARG A 701 -0.63 -37.75 22.10
N ARG A 702 -0.76 -37.37 23.39
CA ARG A 702 -2.06 -37.18 24.06
C ARG A 702 -2.71 -35.80 23.84
N LYS A 703 -1.94 -34.75 23.57
CA LYS A 703 -2.45 -33.39 23.31
C LYS A 703 -2.46 -33.10 21.81
N ARG A 704 -3.63 -32.73 21.29
CA ARG A 704 -3.87 -32.27 19.91
C ARG A 704 -3.45 -30.80 19.73
N PRO A 705 -3.39 -30.26 18.50
CA PRO A 705 -3.43 -28.82 18.27
C PRO A 705 -4.78 -28.25 18.73
N ASP A 706 -4.80 -26.97 19.10
CA ASP A 706 -6.04 -26.28 19.47
C ASP A 706 -6.61 -25.55 18.26
N PHE A 707 -7.49 -26.23 17.52
CA PHE A 707 -8.10 -25.67 16.32
C PHE A 707 -9.16 -24.60 16.62
N VAL A 708 -9.66 -24.49 17.85
CA VAL A 708 -10.55 -23.38 18.22
C VAL A 708 -9.73 -22.09 18.21
N LEU A 709 -8.58 -22.07 18.91
CA LEU A 709 -7.68 -20.91 18.88
C LEU A 709 -7.12 -20.61 17.48
N VAL A 710 -6.89 -21.63 16.64
CA VAL A 710 -6.48 -21.40 15.24
C VAL A 710 -7.63 -20.82 14.40
N HIS A 711 -8.83 -21.39 14.47
CA HIS A 711 -9.98 -20.84 13.74
C HIS A 711 -10.41 -19.48 14.26
N GLU A 712 -10.29 -19.22 15.56
CA GLU A 712 -10.44 -17.88 16.12
C GLU A 712 -9.37 -16.97 15.55
N ALA A 713 -8.08 -17.32 15.57
CA ALA A 713 -7.04 -16.49 14.93
C ALA A 713 -7.23 -16.32 13.41
N VAL A 714 -7.96 -17.21 12.72
CA VAL A 714 -8.25 -17.16 11.27
C VAL A 714 -9.56 -16.42 10.93
N GLN A 715 -10.56 -16.45 11.81
CA GLN A 715 -11.75 -15.57 11.77
C GLN A 715 -11.47 -14.20 12.37
N VAL A 716 -10.42 -14.15 13.15
CA VAL A 716 -9.54 -13.02 13.39
C VAL A 716 -8.48 -12.98 12.27
N SER A 717 -8.74 -13.44 11.03
CA SER A 717 -7.89 -13.21 9.82
C SER A 717 -8.65 -12.97 8.50
N ARG A 718 -9.78 -12.25 8.56
CA ARG A 718 -10.28 -11.48 7.40
C ARG A 718 -10.59 -10.01 7.73
N THR A 719 -11.40 -9.75 8.76
CA THR A 719 -12.01 -8.42 8.96
C THR A 719 -11.07 -7.25 9.34
N VAL A 720 -9.73 -7.43 9.49
CA VAL A 720 -8.71 -6.37 9.77
C VAL A 720 -7.71 -6.14 8.62
N LEU A 721 -7.46 -7.06 7.67
CA LEU A 721 -6.98 -6.59 6.35
C LEU A 721 -8.15 -5.90 5.66
N GLU A 722 -9.36 -6.45 5.75
CA GLU A 722 -10.58 -5.75 5.33
C GLU A 722 -10.79 -4.44 6.12
N LEU A 723 -10.39 -4.34 7.41
CA LEU A 723 -10.40 -3.06 8.14
C LEU A 723 -9.32 -2.10 7.62
N HIS A 724 -8.09 -2.56 7.33
CA HIS A 724 -7.05 -1.70 6.76
C HIS A 724 -7.45 -1.20 5.37
N GLN A 725 -8.02 -2.07 4.53
CA GLN A 725 -8.61 -1.71 3.24
C GLN A 725 -9.76 -0.71 3.43
N ARG A 726 -10.69 -0.95 4.37
CA ARG A 726 -11.78 -0.01 4.68
C ARG A 726 -11.28 1.31 5.26
N ILE A 727 -10.23 1.32 6.06
CA ILE A 727 -9.60 2.55 6.58
C ILE A 727 -9.02 3.35 5.42
N GLN A 728 -8.23 2.72 4.53
CA GLN A 728 -7.72 3.38 3.33
C GLN A 728 -8.84 3.92 2.43
N GLN A 729 -9.95 3.19 2.28
CA GLN A 729 -11.14 3.63 1.56
C GLN A 729 -11.86 4.80 2.25
N LEU A 730 -11.95 4.80 3.59
CA LEU A 730 -12.53 5.87 4.39
C LEU A 730 -11.66 7.12 4.37
N ASP A 731 -10.34 7.00 4.50
CA ASP A 731 -9.38 8.10 4.41
C ASP A 731 -9.47 8.79 3.03
N PHE A 732 -9.55 8.00 1.96
CA PHE A 732 -9.80 8.49 0.60
C PHE A 732 -11.17 9.21 0.50
N LEU A 733 -12.27 8.60 0.95
CA LEU A 733 -13.61 9.19 0.85
C LEU A 733 -13.81 10.41 1.74
N THR A 734 -13.17 10.48 2.91
CA THR A 734 -13.20 11.67 3.79
C THR A 734 -12.31 12.80 3.26
N THR A 735 -11.18 12.47 2.61
CA THR A 735 -10.37 13.45 1.88
C THR A 735 -11.15 14.03 0.71
N LEU A 736 -11.87 13.21 -0.06
CA LEU A 736 -12.75 13.69 -1.13
C LEU A 736 -13.93 14.50 -0.56
N GLN A 737 -14.48 14.11 0.59
CA GLN A 737 -15.55 14.84 1.26
C GLN A 737 -15.10 16.25 1.73
N SER A 738 -13.85 16.42 2.16
CA SER A 738 -13.35 17.75 2.53
C SER A 738 -13.13 18.64 1.30
N MET A 739 -12.60 18.08 0.20
CA MET A 739 -12.45 18.77 -1.09
C MET A 739 -13.80 19.20 -1.67
N THR A 740 -14.81 18.32 -1.65
CA THR A 740 -16.16 18.60 -2.19
C THR A 740 -16.93 19.69 -1.43
N VAL A 741 -16.64 19.90 -0.14
CA VAL A 741 -17.16 21.04 0.62
C VAL A 741 -16.51 22.35 0.17
N GLN A 742 -15.18 22.36 0.00
CA GLN A 742 -14.36 23.56 -0.29
C GLN A 742 -14.33 23.97 -1.77
N ALA A 743 -14.81 23.12 -2.69
CA ALA A 743 -14.79 23.37 -4.12
C ALA A 743 -15.54 24.64 -4.55
N ALA A 744 -14.82 25.57 -5.17
CA ALA A 744 -15.38 26.82 -5.72
C ALA A 744 -15.78 26.73 -7.20
N SER A 745 -15.24 25.76 -7.97
CA SER A 745 -15.56 25.57 -9.39
C SER A 745 -15.56 24.10 -9.79
N ALA A 746 -16.22 23.79 -10.91
CA ALA A 746 -16.30 22.45 -11.48
C ALA A 746 -14.92 21.90 -11.86
N GLU A 747 -14.09 22.73 -12.49
CA GLU A 747 -12.71 22.38 -12.87
C GLU A 747 -11.85 22.07 -11.64
N MET A 748 -11.96 22.88 -10.58
CA MET A 748 -11.22 22.69 -9.34
C MET A 748 -11.51 21.34 -8.67
N ILE A 749 -12.79 20.94 -8.57
CA ILE A 749 -13.13 19.63 -7.96
C ILE A 749 -12.74 18.46 -8.87
N LEU A 750 -12.81 18.62 -10.20
CA LEU A 750 -12.44 17.57 -11.14
C LEU A 750 -10.92 17.32 -11.17
N ASP A 751 -10.10 18.36 -11.12
CA ASP A 751 -8.65 18.20 -10.98
C ASP A 751 -8.23 17.68 -9.60
N GLN A 752 -8.88 18.12 -8.52
CA GLN A 752 -8.61 17.56 -7.19
C GLN A 752 -9.01 16.08 -7.10
N ALA A 753 -10.18 15.71 -7.64
CA ALA A 753 -10.61 14.32 -7.71
C ALA A 753 -9.70 13.46 -8.59
N HIS A 754 -9.25 13.97 -9.74
CA HIS A 754 -8.25 13.32 -10.59
C HIS A 754 -6.95 13.02 -9.82
N ILE A 755 -6.40 14.02 -9.13
CA ILE A 755 -5.18 13.88 -8.33
C ILE A 755 -5.39 12.86 -7.21
N LEU A 756 -6.51 12.92 -6.49
CA LEU A 756 -6.79 12.01 -5.38
C LEU A 756 -7.03 10.56 -5.84
N VAL A 757 -7.70 10.36 -6.97
CA VAL A 757 -7.89 9.04 -7.59
C VAL A 757 -6.54 8.45 -8.04
N LYS A 758 -5.72 9.22 -8.78
CA LYS A 758 -4.36 8.81 -9.17
C LYS A 758 -3.40 8.68 -7.98
N ALA A 759 -3.75 9.21 -6.81
CA ALA A 759 -2.97 9.04 -5.59
C ALA A 759 -3.28 7.73 -4.82
N ASN A 760 -4.41 7.07 -5.10
CA ASN A 760 -4.86 5.89 -4.36
C ASN A 760 -5.11 4.65 -5.24
N PHE A 761 -5.21 4.80 -6.57
CA PHE A 761 -5.52 3.72 -7.51
C PHE A 761 -4.66 3.80 -8.77
N SER A 762 -4.44 2.65 -9.44
CA SER A 762 -3.84 2.59 -10.78
C SER A 762 -4.81 3.13 -11.83
N VAL A 763 -4.88 4.45 -11.95
CA VAL A 763 -5.68 5.17 -12.94
C VAL A 763 -4.83 6.28 -13.55
N ASP A 764 -4.62 6.18 -14.86
CA ASP A 764 -3.81 7.14 -15.64
C ASP A 764 -4.66 8.14 -16.40
N ILE A 765 -5.84 7.67 -16.83
CA ILE A 765 -6.78 8.38 -17.67
C ILE A 765 -8.07 8.53 -16.86
N PHE A 766 -8.50 9.78 -16.67
CA PHE A 766 -9.80 10.10 -16.10
C PHE A 766 -10.54 11.05 -17.04
N ILE A 767 -11.73 10.63 -17.50
CA ILE A 767 -12.56 11.36 -18.44
C ILE A 767 -13.99 11.42 -17.88
N LEU A 768 -14.62 12.60 -17.97
CA LEU A 768 -16.02 12.83 -17.68
C LEU A 768 -16.71 13.29 -18.97
N LEU A 769 -17.78 12.60 -19.35
CA LEU A 769 -18.59 12.99 -20.51
C LEU A 769 -20.10 12.87 -20.25
N ASP A 770 -20.87 13.58 -21.06
CA ASP A 770 -22.32 13.47 -21.17
C ASP A 770 -22.70 12.10 -21.75
N ALA A 771 -23.47 11.29 -21.02
CA ALA A 771 -23.76 9.92 -21.45
C ALA A 771 -24.76 9.85 -22.61
N ASP A 772 -25.54 10.91 -22.85
CA ASP A 772 -26.53 10.96 -23.94
C ASP A 772 -25.91 11.57 -25.22
N SER A 773 -25.05 12.59 -25.10
CA SER A 773 -24.46 13.28 -26.27
C SER A 773 -23.02 12.86 -26.61
N GLY A 774 -22.30 12.22 -25.69
CA GLY A 774 -20.87 11.93 -25.83
C GLY A 774 -19.94 13.13 -25.62
N GLU A 775 -20.47 14.28 -25.22
CA GLU A 775 -19.74 15.55 -25.02
C GLU A 775 -18.76 15.46 -23.84
N VAL A 776 -17.46 15.65 -24.08
CA VAL A 776 -16.42 15.55 -23.05
C VAL A 776 -16.34 16.84 -22.24
N PHE A 777 -16.74 16.78 -20.97
CA PHE A 777 -16.64 17.91 -20.03
C PHE A 777 -15.27 18.02 -19.37
N PHE A 778 -14.55 16.91 -19.20
CA PHE A 778 -13.22 16.89 -18.57
C PHE A 778 -12.41 15.70 -19.05
N GLN A 779 -11.11 15.91 -19.26
CA GLN A 779 -10.16 14.85 -19.62
C GLN A 779 -8.76 15.13 -19.04
N ARG A 780 -8.16 14.10 -18.43
CA ARG A 780 -6.75 14.06 -18.03
C ARG A 780 -6.16 12.69 -18.38
N GLY A 781 -4.86 12.64 -18.70
CA GLY A 781 -4.15 11.40 -19.04
C GLY A 781 -4.12 11.03 -20.53
N LEU A 782 -4.72 11.84 -21.41
CA LEU A 782 -4.61 11.71 -22.87
C LEU A 782 -3.40 12.48 -23.43
N PRO A 783 -2.89 12.12 -24.62
CA PRO A 783 -1.97 12.95 -25.41
C PRO A 783 -2.57 14.33 -25.78
N GLU A 784 -1.73 15.21 -26.34
CA GLU A 784 -2.14 16.57 -26.70
C GLU A 784 -3.23 16.61 -27.80
N ASN A 785 -4.01 17.70 -27.80
CA ASN A 785 -5.14 17.91 -28.72
C ASN A 785 -4.67 17.91 -30.19
N GLY A 786 -4.97 16.83 -30.90
CA GLY A 786 -4.61 16.63 -32.31
C GLY A 786 -4.17 15.20 -32.64
N ASP A 787 -3.80 14.41 -31.62
CA ASP A 787 -3.40 13.01 -31.79
C ASP A 787 -4.57 12.13 -32.32
N PRO A 788 -4.42 11.46 -33.48
CA PRO A 788 -5.45 10.55 -33.99
C PRO A 788 -5.72 9.36 -33.06
N GLN A 789 -4.76 8.92 -32.24
CA GLN A 789 -4.97 7.88 -31.23
C GLN A 789 -5.92 8.36 -30.13
N ALA A 790 -5.75 9.60 -29.65
CA ALA A 790 -6.67 10.21 -28.68
C ALA A 790 -8.09 10.34 -29.26
N ALA A 791 -8.20 10.78 -30.52
CA ALA A 791 -9.48 10.90 -31.22
C ALA A 791 -10.13 9.53 -31.56
N GLN A 792 -9.35 8.45 -31.67
CA GLN A 792 -9.84 7.08 -31.81
C GLN A 792 -10.30 6.51 -30.46
N LEU A 793 -9.54 6.74 -29.40
CA LEU A 793 -9.88 6.33 -28.03
C LEU A 793 -11.16 7.03 -27.55
N LEU A 794 -11.29 8.35 -27.73
CA LEU A 794 -12.52 9.08 -27.37
C LEU A 794 -13.75 8.54 -28.10
N ARG A 795 -13.65 8.25 -29.41
CA ARG A 795 -14.73 7.61 -30.19
C ARG A 795 -15.09 6.22 -29.67
N PHE A 796 -14.08 5.42 -29.33
CA PHE A 796 -14.26 4.10 -28.75
C PHE A 796 -14.97 4.20 -27.38
N LEU A 797 -14.55 5.10 -26.49
CA LEU A 797 -15.21 5.31 -25.20
C LEU A 797 -16.66 5.80 -25.36
N SER A 798 -16.95 6.75 -26.26
CA SER A 798 -18.32 7.19 -26.55
C SER A 798 -19.22 6.10 -27.15
N SER A 799 -18.63 5.01 -27.70
CA SER A 799 -19.39 3.85 -28.18
C SER A 799 -19.80 2.86 -27.07
N LEU A 800 -19.28 3.03 -25.84
CA LEU A 800 -19.64 2.24 -24.65
C LEU A 800 -20.82 2.85 -23.87
N SER A 801 -21.66 3.64 -24.55
CA SER A 801 -22.71 4.49 -23.96
C SER A 801 -24.02 3.76 -23.60
N VAL A 802 -24.23 2.53 -24.10
CA VAL A 802 -25.50 1.81 -23.94
C VAL A 802 -25.40 0.65 -22.94
N SER A 803 -25.82 0.94 -21.69
CA SER A 803 -26.12 0.00 -20.58
C SER A 803 -24.97 -0.89 -20.03
N SER A 804 -24.77 -0.77 -18.71
CA SER A 804 -24.01 -1.69 -17.82
C SER A 804 -22.53 -1.98 -18.14
N GLU A 805 -21.66 -1.37 -17.32
CA GLU A 805 -20.42 -1.98 -16.77
C GLU A 805 -19.51 -2.77 -17.73
N VAL A 806 -18.94 -2.10 -18.74
CA VAL A 806 -17.89 -2.71 -19.58
C VAL A 806 -16.53 -2.65 -18.86
N PHE A 807 -16.10 -3.78 -18.30
CA PHE A 807 -14.72 -4.00 -17.85
C PHE A 807 -13.88 -4.53 -19.02
N LEU A 808 -12.95 -3.72 -19.52
CA LEU A 808 -12.08 -4.09 -20.65
C LEU A 808 -10.90 -4.94 -20.20
N GLY A 809 -11.15 -6.23 -19.96
CA GLY A 809 -10.12 -7.25 -19.77
C GLY A 809 -9.52 -7.79 -21.09
N PRO A 810 -8.52 -8.69 -21.03
CA PRO A 810 -7.92 -9.30 -22.21
C PRO A 810 -8.90 -10.11 -23.07
N GLU A 811 -9.99 -10.61 -22.48
CA GLU A 811 -11.00 -11.47 -23.12
C GLU A 811 -12.14 -10.69 -23.81
N ALA A 812 -12.13 -9.35 -23.77
CA ALA A 812 -13.20 -8.54 -24.36
C ALA A 812 -13.19 -8.60 -25.90
N ALA A 813 -14.30 -9.03 -26.50
CA ALA A 813 -14.47 -9.28 -27.93
C ALA A 813 -14.55 -8.02 -28.84
N MET A 814 -14.02 -6.88 -28.39
CA MET A 814 -14.08 -5.58 -29.07
C MET A 814 -12.66 -5.07 -29.39
N PRO A 815 -12.44 -4.42 -30.55
CA PRO A 815 -11.13 -3.89 -30.92
C PRO A 815 -10.73 -2.72 -30.00
N ARG A 816 -9.81 -2.98 -29.08
CA ARG A 816 -9.24 -1.98 -28.16
C ARG A 816 -8.10 -1.20 -28.84
N PRO A 817 -7.91 0.10 -28.54
CA PRO A 817 -6.65 0.79 -28.79
C PRO A 817 -5.49 0.05 -28.09
N ALA A 818 -4.33 -0.03 -28.74
CA ALA A 818 -3.23 -0.90 -28.31
C ALA A 818 -2.67 -0.54 -26.91
N ASP A 819 -2.74 0.75 -26.55
CA ASP A 819 -2.08 1.32 -25.37
C ASP A 819 -2.94 1.31 -24.09
N LEU A 820 -4.11 0.65 -24.11
CA LEU A 820 -5.07 0.66 -22.99
C LEU A 820 -5.29 -0.74 -22.41
N ALA A 821 -4.83 -0.92 -21.17
CA ALA A 821 -4.79 -2.20 -20.49
C ALA A 821 -6.15 -2.59 -19.89
N LYS A 822 -6.72 -1.72 -19.04
CA LYS A 822 -7.98 -1.92 -18.32
C LYS A 822 -8.76 -0.61 -18.20
N ALA A 823 -10.08 -0.70 -18.25
CA ALA A 823 -11.00 0.42 -18.06
C ALA A 823 -12.19 0.04 -17.18
N LEU A 824 -12.72 1.04 -16.48
CA LEU A 824 -13.97 1.02 -15.73
C LEU A 824 -14.82 2.23 -16.17
N SER A 825 -16.05 1.97 -16.59
CA SER A 825 -17.05 2.98 -16.98
C SER A 825 -18.19 3.00 -15.98
N LEU A 826 -18.43 4.15 -15.33
CA LEU A 826 -19.49 4.34 -14.34
C LEU A 826 -20.46 5.46 -14.79
N THR A 827 -21.64 5.07 -15.25
CA THR A 827 -22.71 6.02 -15.63
C THR A 827 -23.59 6.34 -14.43
N LEU A 828 -23.81 7.62 -14.15
CA LEU A 828 -24.58 8.12 -13.00
C LEU A 828 -25.74 9.00 -13.46
N THR A 829 -26.96 8.45 -13.42
CA THR A 829 -28.21 9.13 -13.75
C THR A 829 -28.69 10.06 -12.63
N ALA A 830 -29.27 11.21 -13.00
CA ALA A 830 -29.75 12.23 -12.07
C ALA A 830 -31.28 12.29 -12.00
N GLU A 831 -31.81 12.71 -10.85
CA GLU A 831 -33.26 12.91 -10.66
C GLU A 831 -33.78 14.17 -11.39
N ALA A 832 -32.88 15.13 -11.69
CA ALA A 832 -33.20 16.40 -12.33
C ALA A 832 -32.05 16.96 -13.20
N GLY A 833 -31.31 16.09 -13.91
CA GLY A 833 -30.14 16.47 -14.69
C GLY A 833 -29.77 15.45 -15.77
N ARG A 834 -28.78 15.79 -16.62
CA ARG A 834 -28.25 14.87 -17.63
C ARG A 834 -27.43 13.74 -16.98
N PRO A 835 -27.43 12.52 -17.54
CA PRO A 835 -26.57 11.44 -17.07
C PRO A 835 -25.09 11.75 -17.37
N LEU A 836 -24.22 11.51 -16.37
CA LEU A 836 -22.77 11.70 -16.51
C LEU A 836 -22.06 10.35 -16.49
N GLN A 837 -21.13 10.14 -17.42
CA GLN A 837 -20.32 8.93 -17.53
C GLN A 837 -18.88 9.22 -17.12
N PHE A 838 -18.44 8.55 -16.04
CA PHE A 838 -17.09 8.64 -15.48
C PHE A 838 -16.28 7.46 -15.99
N PHE A 839 -15.24 7.72 -16.78
CA PHE A 839 -14.31 6.71 -17.28
C PHE A 839 -12.99 6.79 -16.51
N PHE A 840 -12.62 5.70 -15.85
CA PHE A 840 -11.33 5.49 -15.22
C PHE A 840 -10.58 4.41 -16.00
N ALA A 841 -9.41 4.72 -16.55
CA ALA A 841 -8.62 3.76 -17.32
C ALA A 841 -7.14 3.85 -17.00
N THR A 842 -6.42 2.76 -17.27
CA THR A 842 -4.98 2.65 -17.09
C THR A 842 -4.32 2.01 -18.30
N ARG A 843 -3.05 2.38 -18.50
CA ARG A 843 -2.17 1.73 -19.48
C ARG A 843 -1.39 0.57 -18.85
N GLU A 844 -1.56 0.35 -17.54
CA GLU A 844 -0.88 -0.68 -16.75
C GLU A 844 -1.55 -2.05 -16.91
N LEU A 845 -0.87 -2.96 -17.61
CA LEU A 845 -1.34 -4.34 -17.85
C LEU A 845 -1.57 -5.14 -16.55
N LEU A 846 -0.93 -4.71 -15.46
CA LEU A 846 -0.67 -5.46 -14.24
C LEU A 846 -1.65 -5.13 -13.08
N SER A 847 -2.63 -4.24 -13.28
CA SER A 847 -3.46 -3.77 -12.18
C SER A 847 -4.68 -4.66 -11.90
N GLU A 848 -4.65 -5.51 -10.89
CA GLU A 848 -5.89 -6.08 -10.30
C GLU A 848 -6.73 -4.99 -9.59
N THR A 849 -6.08 -3.89 -9.20
CA THR A 849 -6.63 -2.82 -8.36
C THR A 849 -7.88 -2.14 -8.96
N LEU A 850 -7.97 -1.96 -10.28
CA LEU A 850 -9.09 -1.25 -10.91
C LEU A 850 -10.44 -1.97 -10.79
N HIS A 851 -10.45 -3.31 -10.69
CA HIS A 851 -11.67 -4.08 -10.38
C HIS A 851 -12.04 -3.94 -8.89
N ASN A 852 -11.05 -4.11 -8.01
CA ASN A 852 -11.25 -4.06 -6.56
C ASN A 852 -11.54 -2.64 -6.03
N ALA A 853 -11.22 -1.60 -6.80
CA ALA A 853 -11.50 -0.19 -6.51
C ALA A 853 -12.90 0.28 -6.95
N ARG A 854 -13.61 -0.52 -7.76
CA ARG A 854 -14.92 -0.23 -8.38
C ARG A 854 -15.87 0.57 -7.50
N ASP A 855 -16.24 0.02 -6.35
CA ASP A 855 -17.30 0.60 -5.50
C ASP A 855 -16.85 1.89 -4.81
N VAL A 856 -15.54 2.03 -4.59
CA VAL A 856 -14.90 3.23 -4.01
C VAL A 856 -14.86 4.35 -5.04
N LEU A 857 -14.51 4.02 -6.29
CA LEU A 857 -14.58 4.94 -7.44
C LEU A 857 -16.01 5.33 -7.79
N PHE A 858 -16.99 4.44 -7.60
CA PHE A 858 -18.42 4.75 -7.74
C PHE A 858 -18.91 5.75 -6.69
N LEU A 859 -18.54 5.55 -5.42
CA LEU A 859 -18.83 6.51 -4.35
C LEU A 859 -18.14 7.86 -4.61
N ALA A 860 -16.91 7.87 -5.11
CA ALA A 860 -16.20 9.09 -5.49
C ALA A 860 -16.88 9.84 -6.66
N ALA A 861 -17.20 9.14 -7.75
CA ALA A 861 -17.91 9.71 -8.89
C ALA A 861 -19.27 10.31 -8.46
N ARG A 862 -19.98 9.64 -7.55
CA ARG A 862 -21.23 10.15 -6.97
C ARG A 862 -21.01 11.42 -6.14
N GLN A 863 -19.98 11.48 -5.29
CA GLN A 863 -19.66 12.70 -4.52
C GLN A 863 -19.30 13.87 -5.45
N VAL A 864 -18.44 13.65 -6.45
CA VAL A 864 -18.04 14.68 -7.43
C VAL A 864 -19.24 15.17 -8.22
N ARG A 865 -20.09 14.26 -8.73
CA ARG A 865 -21.32 14.64 -9.45
C ARG A 865 -22.25 15.54 -8.61
N LEU A 866 -22.47 15.22 -7.33
CA LEU A 866 -23.32 16.05 -6.45
C LEU A 866 -22.77 17.47 -6.28
N VAL A 867 -21.45 17.66 -6.31
CA VAL A 867 -20.82 19.00 -6.33
C VAL A 867 -21.04 19.70 -7.67
N LEU A 868 -20.88 19.00 -8.81
CA LEU A 868 -21.14 19.58 -10.13
C LEU A 868 -22.60 20.04 -10.27
N GLU A 869 -23.54 19.26 -9.73
CA GLU A 869 -24.97 19.62 -9.67
C GLU A 869 -25.20 20.85 -8.79
N ARG A 870 -24.65 20.88 -7.56
CA ARG A 870 -24.68 22.05 -6.66
C ARG A 870 -24.13 23.31 -7.35
N LEU A 871 -22.95 23.23 -7.97
CA LEU A 871 -22.28 24.36 -8.58
C LEU A 871 -23.06 24.89 -9.80
N SER A 872 -23.61 23.99 -10.63
CA SER A 872 -24.49 24.35 -11.74
C SER A 872 -25.77 25.04 -11.25
N GLN A 873 -26.36 24.58 -10.15
CA GLN A 873 -27.53 25.21 -9.53
C GLN A 873 -27.19 26.61 -8.98
N THR A 874 -26.08 26.78 -8.26
CA THR A 874 -25.67 28.11 -7.76
C THR A 874 -25.39 29.10 -8.89
N GLN A 875 -24.78 28.67 -9.99
CA GLN A 875 -24.52 29.55 -11.14
C GLN A 875 -25.81 29.95 -11.88
N LYS A 876 -26.79 29.05 -11.98
CA LYS A 876 -28.13 29.34 -12.51
C LYS A 876 -28.92 30.29 -11.61
N LEU A 877 -28.80 30.14 -10.29
CA LEU A 877 -29.43 31.06 -9.33
C LEU A 877 -28.81 32.46 -9.43
N GLN A 878 -27.47 32.56 -9.47
CA GLN A 878 -26.77 33.84 -9.59
C GLN A 878 -27.14 34.58 -10.88
N THR A 879 -27.11 33.91 -12.04
CA THR A 879 -27.52 34.54 -13.31
C THR A 879 -29.01 34.88 -13.37
N ALA A 880 -29.85 34.19 -12.60
CA ALA A 880 -31.26 34.56 -12.41
C ALA A 880 -31.43 35.79 -11.50
N THR A 881 -30.65 35.93 -10.43
CA THR A 881 -30.68 37.13 -9.56
C THR A 881 -30.12 38.36 -10.26
N GLU A 882 -28.98 38.24 -10.97
CA GLU A 882 -28.42 39.33 -11.79
C GLU A 882 -29.44 39.85 -12.82
N ARG A 883 -30.15 38.92 -13.48
CA ARG A 883 -31.22 39.28 -14.43
C ARG A 883 -32.46 39.88 -13.76
N LEU A 884 -32.78 39.46 -12.53
CA LEU A 884 -33.87 40.04 -11.74
C LEU A 884 -33.53 41.49 -11.35
N GLU A 885 -32.32 41.73 -10.85
CA GLU A 885 -31.80 43.04 -10.46
C GLU A 885 -31.75 44.01 -11.65
N GLU A 886 -31.23 43.56 -12.80
CA GLU A 886 -31.24 44.32 -14.05
C GLU A 886 -32.67 44.71 -14.49
N THR A 887 -33.61 43.75 -14.44
CA THR A 887 -35.02 44.00 -14.77
C THR A 887 -35.65 44.98 -13.79
N ASN A 888 -35.33 44.86 -12.50
CA ASN A 888 -35.85 45.74 -11.45
C ASN A 888 -35.31 47.18 -11.57
N ARG A 889 -34.02 47.34 -11.93
CA ARG A 889 -33.43 48.65 -12.23
C ARG A 889 -34.14 49.33 -13.41
N GLN A 890 -34.37 48.60 -14.50
CA GLN A 890 -35.09 49.10 -15.67
C GLN A 890 -36.57 49.44 -15.40
N LEU A 891 -37.19 48.85 -14.36
CA LEU A 891 -38.53 49.22 -13.89
C LEU A 891 -38.50 50.48 -13.03
N LEU A 892 -37.53 50.61 -12.11
CA LEU A 892 -37.34 51.81 -11.29
C LEU A 892 -37.03 53.05 -12.14
N GLU A 893 -36.12 52.94 -13.11
CA GLU A 893 -35.78 54.03 -14.05
C GLU A 893 -37.03 54.56 -14.79
N LYS A 894 -37.96 53.66 -15.19
CA LYS A 894 -39.24 54.03 -15.83
C LYS A 894 -40.26 54.58 -14.84
N SER A 895 -40.16 54.22 -13.56
CA SER A 895 -41.04 54.72 -12.49
C SER A 895 -40.69 56.14 -12.02
N HIS A 896 -39.62 56.75 -12.53
CA HIS A 896 -39.16 58.10 -12.14
C HIS A 896 -39.67 59.24 -13.03
N LEU A 897 -40.33 58.93 -14.16
CA LEU A 897 -40.87 59.93 -15.09
C LEU A 897 -42.38 60.16 -14.89
N ASP A 898 -42.86 61.34 -15.28
CA ASP A 898 -44.28 61.63 -15.46
C ASP A 898 -44.73 61.13 -16.85
N PRO A 899 -45.73 60.25 -16.95
CA PRO A 899 -46.10 59.59 -18.21
C PRO A 899 -46.79 60.52 -19.21
N LEU A 900 -47.19 61.73 -18.81
CA LEU A 900 -47.80 62.71 -19.70
C LEU A 900 -46.75 63.60 -20.38
N THR A 901 -45.82 64.15 -19.60
CA THR A 901 -44.90 65.23 -20.01
C THR A 901 -43.47 64.76 -20.29
N GLY A 902 -43.08 63.55 -19.84
CA GLY A 902 -41.74 63.02 -20.01
C GLY A 902 -40.65 63.65 -19.12
N LEU A 903 -41.02 64.62 -18.28
CA LEU A 903 -40.18 65.11 -17.18
C LEU A 903 -40.08 64.08 -16.05
N TYR A 904 -39.23 64.33 -15.07
CA TYR A 904 -39.25 63.56 -13.82
C TYR A 904 -40.57 63.79 -13.05
N ASN A 905 -41.00 62.80 -12.26
CA ASN A 905 -42.17 62.94 -11.40
C ASN A 905 -41.79 63.43 -9.99
N ARG A 906 -42.82 63.84 -9.23
CA ARG A 906 -42.72 64.33 -7.85
C ARG A 906 -41.91 63.43 -6.91
N THR A 907 -41.96 62.11 -7.08
CA THR A 907 -41.23 61.15 -6.23
C THR A 907 -39.73 61.26 -6.46
N TYR A 908 -39.29 61.25 -7.73
CA TYR A 908 -37.87 61.41 -8.06
C TYR A 908 -37.32 62.79 -7.67
N LEU A 909 -38.13 63.85 -7.84
CA LEU A 909 -37.78 65.19 -7.41
C LEU A 909 -37.43 65.26 -5.92
N PHE A 910 -38.26 64.67 -5.05
CA PHE A 910 -37.99 64.66 -3.61
C PHE A 910 -36.75 63.83 -3.27
N GLN A 911 -36.57 62.64 -3.86
CA GLN A 911 -35.36 61.85 -3.67
C GLN A 911 -34.10 62.64 -4.05
N LYS A 912 -34.11 63.31 -5.21
CA LYS A 912 -32.96 64.09 -5.67
C LYS A 912 -32.72 65.35 -4.82
N LEU A 913 -33.77 65.96 -4.29
CA LEU A 913 -33.66 67.06 -3.33
C LEU A 913 -33.02 66.60 -2.01
N GLU A 914 -33.40 65.42 -1.50
CA GLU A 914 -32.77 64.83 -0.31
C GLU A 914 -31.29 64.47 -0.56
N ASP A 915 -30.94 63.90 -1.71
CA ASP A 915 -29.56 63.61 -2.10
C ASP A 915 -28.69 64.88 -2.14
N GLU A 916 -29.18 65.96 -2.74
CA GLU A 916 -28.45 67.24 -2.78
C GLU A 916 -28.33 67.89 -1.40
N LEU A 917 -29.39 67.87 -0.58
CA LEU A 917 -29.32 68.38 0.80
C LEU A 917 -28.33 67.57 1.66
N LEU A 918 -28.30 66.24 1.49
CA LEU A 918 -27.31 65.38 2.14
C LEU A 918 -25.89 65.67 1.65
N HIS A 919 -25.71 65.89 0.35
CA HIS A 919 -24.41 66.29 -0.23
C HIS A 919 -23.93 67.63 0.35
N LEU A 920 -24.79 68.66 0.40
CA LEU A 920 -24.49 69.95 1.01
C LEU A 920 -24.13 69.84 2.49
N SER A 921 -24.86 69.01 3.26
CA SER A 921 -24.58 68.81 4.69
C SER A 921 -23.19 68.23 5.00
N ARG A 922 -22.52 67.65 3.99
CA ARG A 922 -21.19 67.04 4.09
C ARG A 922 -20.06 67.92 3.55
N GLN A 923 -20.38 69.05 2.91
CA GLN A 923 -19.38 69.98 2.41
C GLN A 923 -18.84 70.86 3.56
N PRO A 924 -17.52 71.13 3.65
CA PRO A 924 -16.94 71.94 4.73
C PRO A 924 -17.36 73.42 4.67
N HIS A 925 -17.80 73.88 3.49
CA HIS A 925 -18.32 75.22 3.25
C HIS A 925 -19.62 75.11 2.43
N PRO A 926 -20.78 74.80 3.05
CA PRO A 926 -22.03 74.59 2.31
C PRO A 926 -22.47 75.84 1.53
N GLU A 927 -22.16 77.04 2.03
CA GLU A 927 -22.45 78.31 1.36
C GLU A 927 -21.68 78.52 0.04
N ALA A 928 -20.64 77.72 -0.23
CA ALA A 928 -19.95 77.71 -1.52
C ALA A 928 -20.68 76.88 -2.59
N PHE A 929 -21.70 76.11 -2.22
CA PHE A 929 -22.48 75.24 -3.10
C PHE A 929 -23.97 75.62 -3.05
N PRO A 930 -24.38 76.72 -3.69
CA PRO A 930 -25.78 77.15 -3.66
C PRO A 930 -26.68 76.16 -4.40
N LEU A 931 -27.86 75.90 -3.83
CA LEU A 931 -28.92 75.09 -4.43
C LEU A 931 -30.17 75.96 -4.56
N ALA A 932 -30.71 76.07 -5.76
CA ALA A 932 -31.93 76.82 -6.01
C ALA A 932 -33.08 75.90 -6.43
N VAL A 933 -34.31 76.30 -6.08
CA VAL A 933 -35.55 75.65 -6.49
C VAL A 933 -36.44 76.72 -7.12
N LEU A 934 -36.89 76.50 -8.35
CA LEU A 934 -37.93 77.30 -8.98
C LEU A 934 -39.21 76.47 -8.95
N PHE A 935 -40.25 76.98 -8.31
CA PHE A 935 -41.61 76.46 -8.44
C PHE A 935 -42.30 77.25 -9.55
N ILE A 936 -42.97 76.54 -10.46
CA ILE A 936 -43.61 77.09 -11.65
C ILE A 936 -45.03 76.55 -11.68
N ASP A 937 -46.01 77.44 -11.79
CA ASP A 937 -47.42 77.08 -11.98
C ASP A 937 -47.91 77.63 -13.32
N LEU A 938 -48.98 77.05 -13.87
CA LEU A 938 -49.60 77.52 -15.11
C LEU A 938 -50.87 78.31 -14.78
N ASP A 939 -50.71 79.63 -14.66
CA ASP A 939 -51.80 80.58 -14.38
C ASP A 939 -53.05 80.26 -15.23
N HIS A 940 -54.20 80.11 -14.57
CA HIS A 940 -55.51 79.83 -15.18
C HIS A 940 -55.63 78.52 -16.00
N PHE A 941 -54.74 77.53 -15.80
CA PHE A 941 -54.81 76.25 -16.52
C PHE A 941 -56.12 75.47 -16.32
N ASN A 942 -56.77 75.60 -15.17
CA ASN A 942 -58.09 75.00 -14.94
C ASN A 942 -59.21 75.71 -15.73
N ASP A 943 -59.23 77.05 -15.77
CA ASP A 943 -60.16 77.82 -16.61
C ASP A 943 -59.94 77.50 -18.12
N PHE A 944 -58.68 77.26 -18.51
CA PHE A 944 -58.33 76.81 -19.86
C PHE A 944 -58.88 75.41 -20.15
N ASN A 945 -58.71 74.45 -19.23
CA ASN A 945 -59.24 73.09 -19.37
C ASN A 945 -60.76 73.05 -19.49
N ASP A 946 -61.48 73.85 -18.69
CA ASP A 946 -62.94 73.95 -18.75
C ASP A 946 -63.42 74.60 -20.06
N THR A 947 -62.60 75.45 -20.67
CA THR A 947 -62.92 76.15 -21.93
C THR A 947 -62.59 75.33 -23.19
N PHE A 948 -61.44 74.65 -23.22
CA PHE A 948 -60.90 73.98 -24.42
C PHE A 948 -60.79 72.45 -24.30
N GLY A 949 -61.06 71.89 -23.11
CA GLY A 949 -61.02 70.47 -22.82
C GLY A 949 -59.62 69.94 -22.47
N HIS A 950 -59.57 68.99 -21.53
CA HIS A 950 -58.32 68.39 -21.04
C HIS A 950 -57.40 67.83 -22.15
N MET A 951 -57.94 67.38 -23.29
CA MET A 951 -57.13 66.90 -24.42
C MET A 951 -56.25 67.99 -25.05
N VAL A 952 -56.60 69.27 -24.90
CA VAL A 952 -55.79 70.42 -25.32
C VAL A 952 -54.86 70.87 -24.20
N GLY A 953 -55.33 70.85 -22.94
CA GLY A 953 -54.48 71.07 -21.76
C GLY A 953 -53.32 70.08 -21.67
N ASP A 954 -53.57 68.80 -21.99
CA ASP A 954 -52.56 67.74 -22.12
C ASP A 954 -51.47 68.05 -23.16
N GLN A 955 -51.76 68.85 -24.18
CA GLN A 955 -50.78 69.29 -25.18
C GLN A 955 -49.96 70.47 -24.65
N ILE A 956 -50.60 71.41 -23.95
CA ILE A 956 -49.90 72.49 -23.23
C ILE A 956 -48.94 71.90 -22.21
N LEU A 957 -49.36 70.94 -21.38
CA LEU A 957 -48.49 70.29 -20.39
C LEU A 957 -47.29 69.56 -21.03
N LYS A 958 -47.49 68.92 -22.20
CA LYS A 958 -46.41 68.28 -22.97
C LYS A 958 -45.41 69.30 -23.51
N GLU A 959 -45.90 70.40 -24.10
CA GLU A 959 -45.03 71.45 -24.63
C GLU A 959 -44.33 72.24 -23.52
N THR A 960 -44.99 72.46 -22.38
CA THR A 960 -44.40 72.99 -21.14
C THR A 960 -43.28 72.06 -20.64
N GLY A 961 -43.54 70.75 -20.55
CA GLY A 961 -42.53 69.76 -20.18
C GLY A 961 -41.32 69.77 -21.12
N ARG A 962 -41.57 69.75 -22.44
CA ARG A 962 -40.56 69.81 -23.49
C ARG A 962 -39.74 71.11 -23.42
N LEU A 963 -40.38 72.25 -23.19
CA LEU A 963 -39.71 73.55 -23.08
C LEU A 963 -38.81 73.58 -21.84
N LEU A 964 -39.34 73.22 -20.67
CA LEU A 964 -38.59 73.18 -19.41
C LEU A 964 -37.40 72.22 -19.49
N GLN A 965 -37.56 71.05 -20.12
CA GLN A 965 -36.47 70.08 -20.33
C GLN A 965 -35.31 70.65 -21.17
N ASN A 966 -35.59 71.52 -22.14
CA ASN A 966 -34.57 72.17 -22.97
C ASN A 966 -33.92 73.39 -22.30
N LEU A 967 -34.47 73.88 -21.17
CA LEU A 967 -33.92 75.01 -20.41
C LEU A 967 -33.02 74.61 -19.24
N VAL A 968 -33.02 73.34 -18.84
CA VAL A 968 -32.21 72.81 -17.74
C VAL A 968 -30.92 72.14 -18.24
N ARG A 969 -29.88 72.12 -17.40
CA ARG A 969 -28.63 71.39 -17.67
C ARG A 969 -28.80 69.90 -17.33
N SER A 970 -27.85 69.07 -17.74
CA SER A 970 -27.80 67.63 -17.40
C SER A 970 -27.59 67.32 -15.90
N VAL A 971 -27.33 68.33 -15.06
CA VAL A 971 -27.22 68.22 -13.59
C VAL A 971 -28.41 68.82 -12.84
N ASP A 972 -29.24 69.57 -13.55
CA ASP A 972 -30.46 70.18 -13.05
C ASP A 972 -31.62 69.18 -13.24
N VAL A 973 -32.67 69.24 -12.41
CA VAL A 973 -33.86 68.39 -12.55
C VAL A 973 -35.10 69.24 -12.84
N ALA A 974 -35.64 69.08 -14.04
CA ALA A 974 -37.00 69.50 -14.39
C ALA A 974 -37.99 68.36 -14.06
N ALA A 975 -38.98 68.65 -13.22
CA ALA A 975 -39.97 67.70 -12.77
C ALA A 975 -41.39 68.28 -12.81
N ARG A 976 -42.40 67.42 -12.98
CA ARG A 976 -43.81 67.75 -12.76
C ARG A 976 -44.18 67.39 -11.31
N PHE A 977 -44.70 68.37 -10.58
CA PHE A 977 -45.05 68.26 -9.16
C PHE A 977 -46.53 67.97 -8.95
N GLY A 978 -47.40 68.56 -9.78
CA GLY A 978 -48.86 68.49 -9.65
C GLY A 978 -49.57 68.34 -11.00
N GLY A 979 -50.79 68.88 -11.11
CA GLY A 979 -51.55 68.88 -12.36
C GLY A 979 -50.92 69.82 -13.39
N ASP A 980 -50.84 71.08 -12.98
CA ASP A 980 -50.30 72.28 -13.63
C ASP A 980 -48.91 72.64 -13.10
N GLU A 981 -48.59 72.23 -11.86
CA GLU A 981 -47.36 72.57 -11.14
C GLU A 981 -46.10 71.83 -11.67
N PHE A 982 -45.02 72.58 -11.92
CA PHE A 982 -43.68 72.11 -12.30
C PHE A 982 -42.61 72.67 -11.36
N VAL A 983 -41.49 71.95 -11.24
CA VAL A 983 -40.34 72.37 -10.41
C VAL A 983 -39.03 72.19 -11.17
N LEU A 984 -38.17 73.20 -11.11
CA LEU A 984 -36.76 73.09 -11.51
C LEU A 984 -35.86 73.12 -10.26
N LEU A 985 -35.14 72.03 -10.03
CA LEU A 985 -34.07 71.94 -9.03
C LEU A 985 -32.73 72.23 -9.72
N LEU A 986 -32.01 73.25 -9.26
CA LEU A 986 -30.78 73.77 -9.88
C LEU A 986 -29.58 73.69 -8.92
N PRO A 987 -28.82 72.58 -8.88
CA PRO A 987 -27.59 72.46 -8.10
C PRO A 987 -26.50 73.43 -8.56
N GLY A 988 -25.65 73.88 -7.63
CA GLY A 988 -24.55 74.81 -7.90
C GLY A 988 -24.97 76.19 -8.43
N THR A 989 -26.25 76.56 -8.33
CA THR A 989 -26.80 77.76 -8.96
C THR A 989 -27.15 78.82 -7.90
N PRO A 990 -26.39 79.93 -7.80
CA PRO A 990 -26.68 81.02 -6.85
C PRO A 990 -27.95 81.79 -7.24
N GLN A 991 -28.51 82.56 -6.31
CA GLN A 991 -29.75 83.34 -6.50
C GLN A 991 -29.79 84.13 -7.81
N ALA A 992 -28.71 84.83 -8.18
CA ALA A 992 -28.63 85.57 -9.45
C ALA A 992 -28.72 84.68 -10.70
N GLY A 993 -28.16 83.46 -10.63
CA GLY A 993 -28.30 82.45 -11.69
C GLY A 993 -29.71 81.84 -11.73
N ALA A 994 -30.34 81.64 -10.57
CA ALA A 994 -31.71 81.15 -10.49
C ALA A 994 -32.72 82.16 -11.04
N VAL A 995 -32.55 83.45 -10.73
CA VAL A 995 -33.32 84.55 -11.34
C VAL A 995 -33.13 84.56 -12.85
N HIS A 996 -31.90 84.45 -13.36
CA HIS A 996 -31.65 84.39 -14.80
C HIS A 996 -32.30 83.18 -15.50
N VAL A 997 -32.37 82.02 -14.83
CA VAL A 997 -33.11 80.84 -15.34
C VAL A 997 -34.63 81.08 -15.30
N ALA A 998 -35.16 81.76 -14.28
CA ALA A 998 -36.58 82.13 -14.22
C ALA A 998 -36.95 83.12 -15.33
N GLU A 999 -36.17 84.19 -15.51
CA GLU A 999 -36.31 85.18 -16.60
C GLU A 999 -36.28 84.47 -17.96
N ARG A 1000 -35.27 83.64 -18.22
CA ARG A 1000 -35.16 82.88 -19.47
C ARG A 1000 -36.33 81.94 -19.68
N THR A 1001 -36.85 81.32 -18.62
CA THR A 1001 -38.06 80.48 -18.67
C THR A 1001 -39.27 81.30 -19.13
N ILE A 1002 -39.52 82.44 -18.50
CA ILE A 1002 -40.62 83.36 -18.86
C ILE A 1002 -40.48 83.84 -20.31
N SER A 1003 -39.30 84.32 -20.71
CA SER A 1003 -39.03 84.71 -22.12
C SER A 1003 -39.29 83.57 -23.10
N SER A 1004 -38.88 82.34 -22.75
CA SER A 1004 -39.08 81.18 -23.62
C SER A 1004 -40.57 80.85 -23.80
N PHE A 1005 -41.40 80.96 -22.76
CA PHE A 1005 -42.85 80.80 -22.89
C PHE A 1005 -43.50 81.90 -23.73
N LEU A 1006 -43.02 83.14 -23.62
CA LEU A 1006 -43.54 84.28 -24.41
C LEU A 1006 -43.13 84.22 -25.89
N GLU A 1007 -41.96 83.67 -26.20
CA GLU A 1007 -41.42 83.54 -27.56
C GLU A 1007 -41.86 82.24 -28.27
N ALA A 1008 -42.21 81.19 -27.53
CA ALA A 1008 -42.53 79.88 -28.08
C ALA A 1008 -43.84 79.85 -28.90
N GLU A 1009 -43.71 79.76 -30.22
CA GLU A 1009 -44.84 79.67 -31.14
C GLU A 1009 -45.73 78.43 -30.92
N SER A 1010 -45.23 77.39 -30.22
CA SER A 1010 -46.01 76.20 -29.87
C SER A 1010 -47.19 76.45 -28.93
N PHE A 1011 -47.22 77.59 -28.21
CA PHE A 1011 -48.38 78.00 -27.40
C PHE A 1011 -49.37 78.91 -28.16
N ARG A 1012 -49.12 79.24 -29.43
CA ARG A 1012 -50.06 80.00 -30.27
C ARG A 1012 -51.15 79.09 -30.83
N LEU A 1013 -52.18 78.85 -30.02
CA LEU A 1013 -53.40 78.15 -30.44
C LEU A 1013 -54.07 78.88 -31.62
N GLN A 1014 -54.06 78.25 -32.80
CA GLN A 1014 -54.95 78.64 -33.90
C GLN A 1014 -56.37 78.18 -33.58
N VAL A 1015 -57.13 79.02 -32.87
CA VAL A 1015 -58.55 78.79 -32.59
C VAL A 1015 -59.34 79.02 -33.88
N SER A 1016 -59.48 77.96 -34.68
CA SER A 1016 -60.50 77.88 -35.72
C SER A 1016 -61.88 77.79 -35.07
N LEU A 1017 -62.53 78.94 -34.89
CA LEU A 1017 -63.95 79.00 -34.52
C LEU A 1017 -64.81 78.37 -35.64
N PRO A 1018 -65.93 77.69 -35.30
CA PRO A 1018 -66.89 77.17 -36.27
C PRO A 1018 -67.59 78.25 -37.13
#